data_AF-A0A8H2WME9-F1
#
_entry.id   AF-A0A8H2WME9-F1
#
_cell.length_a   1.000
_cell.length_b   1.000
_cell.length_c   1.000
_cell.angle_alpha   90.00
_cell.angle_beta   90.00
_cell.angle_gamma   90.00
#
_symmetry.space_group_name_H-M   'P 1'
#
loop_
_entity.id
_entity.type
_entity.pdbx_description
1 polymer ?
#
loop_
_entity_poly.entity_id
_entity_poly.type
_entity_poly.pdbx_seq_one_letter_code
_entity_poly.pdbx_strand_id
1 'polypeptide(L)'
;MFNFLSSSIAEMSLVRRILWTIPALPIFWILYKSYLDSLALLSPQGCRMSWMSPSYIVQGDLNTSWTPLARRYSLLLYREVGWDSEQPNGRPVLFIPGNAGSSHQVRSIASSAARQIYSTPHVRSTDIPANVEPLDLYAVEFNEDLSALHGPTLQMQTAYVQTALKYIISKYPNKHDLQVTLLGHSMGGIVALNALVSPHHRELVRAVITMSSPHSLPPARLDREIEQVFDNSIDVLWKIPVTNSTTESPPVLALCGGATDNMLPMESCMLPAPPVEANLDNALYRRTIFTSGLDGTWTGVGHREMVWCHQVRWRVARASLELAVAEPGARGPILDRWFAGGVDPKSSRPTLPPSPASPIHVSNGYLSRSSLSSGTSVFHFPTQLPGSRLVILLSSGRILGVAPEKDVVTDIVVDLCQPRGVSDIVCIPINSGSTRLIPNPSLKGLFPVPGEGTDETEGVVVWESEATTTSEGYFSVTASSKRDTGSWLVARLEQSDYLEFSTGKLAPFFGSMDIGLSHTKSLIRRIWMPDLISSSMVAYRATFNHEGDCTNPLLTPILVHTSSGIESHFHRTLSSTRNPILHTHNSGPFLGTKYGLNLTIYTSGDCRVNGIQIHVDWRISTGRIASRLWAGVFAWAIATIAAMNALA
;
A
#
# COMPACT_ATOMS: atom_id res chain seq x y z
N MET A 1 12.69 39.63 61.50
CA MET A 1 13.75 39.13 60.59
C MET A 1 13.40 37.77 59.96
N PHE A 2 12.78 36.83 60.68
CA PHE A 2 12.34 35.53 60.13
C PHE A 2 11.24 35.60 59.04
N ASN A 3 10.26 36.51 59.13
CA ASN A 3 9.21 36.62 58.09
C ASN A 3 9.70 37.20 56.75
N PHE A 4 10.76 38.01 56.75
CA PHE A 4 11.34 38.57 55.52
C PHE A 4 12.14 37.52 54.73
N LEU A 5 12.91 36.68 55.44
CA LEU A 5 13.66 35.56 54.85
C LEU A 5 12.73 34.49 54.24
N SER A 6 11.59 34.19 54.88
CA SER A 6 10.60 33.25 54.33
C SER A 6 9.96 33.74 53.02
N SER A 7 9.64 35.04 52.92
CA SER A 7 9.08 35.62 51.68
C SER A 7 10.08 35.63 50.53
N SER A 8 11.36 35.92 50.80
CA SER A 8 12.42 35.98 49.79
C SER A 8 12.79 34.60 49.24
N ILE A 9 12.76 33.55 50.08
CA ILE A 9 12.97 32.16 49.64
C ILE A 9 11.80 31.66 48.79
N ALA A 10 10.56 32.00 49.16
CA ALA A 10 9.36 31.67 48.38
C ALA A 10 9.34 32.38 47.02
N GLU A 11 9.75 33.66 46.96
CA GLU A 11 9.89 34.39 45.70
C GLU A 11 11.03 33.83 44.83
N MET A 12 12.19 33.47 45.41
CA MET A 12 13.27 32.80 44.66
C MET A 12 12.84 31.44 44.12
N SER A 13 12.07 30.66 44.87
CA SER A 13 11.49 29.38 44.44
C SER A 13 10.50 29.57 43.28
N LEU A 14 9.64 30.58 43.35
CA LEU A 14 8.69 30.93 42.30
C LEU A 14 9.40 31.41 41.03
N VAL A 15 10.39 32.31 41.16
CA VAL A 15 11.20 32.81 40.03
C VAL A 15 11.96 31.68 39.36
N ARG A 16 12.51 30.71 40.13
CA ARG A 16 13.19 29.54 39.59
C ARG A 16 12.20 28.61 38.85
N ARG A 17 11.01 28.34 39.41
CA ARG A 17 9.95 27.57 38.72
C ARG A 17 9.53 28.25 37.41
N ILE A 18 9.41 29.57 37.42
CA ILE A 18 9.07 30.38 36.23
C ILE A 18 10.19 30.32 35.19
N LEU A 19 11.46 30.47 35.59
CA LEU A 19 12.62 30.51 34.66
C LEU A 19 12.78 29.23 33.82
N TRP A 20 12.34 28.08 34.35
CA TRP A 20 12.53 26.76 33.72
C TRP A 20 11.25 26.18 33.11
N THR A 21 10.06 26.56 33.59
CA THR A 21 8.78 26.21 32.93
C THR A 21 8.54 27.04 31.67
N ILE A 22 8.99 28.30 31.64
CA ILE A 22 8.89 29.19 30.47
C ILE A 22 9.56 28.61 29.22
N PRO A 23 10.75 27.99 29.24
CA PRO A 23 11.35 27.38 28.04
C PRO A 23 10.78 25.99 27.68
N ALA A 24 10.20 25.24 28.63
CA ALA A 24 9.63 23.92 28.35
C ALA A 24 8.35 23.97 27.50
N LEU A 25 7.49 24.97 27.72
CA LEU A 25 6.25 25.17 26.95
C LEU A 25 6.50 25.47 25.45
N PRO A 26 7.42 26.38 25.07
CA PRO A 26 7.85 26.59 23.70
C PRO A 26 8.43 25.34 23.05
N ILE A 27 9.27 24.57 23.77
CA ILE A 27 9.83 23.32 23.23
C ILE A 27 8.71 22.33 22.95
N PHE A 28 7.81 22.10 23.90
CA PHE A 28 6.65 21.22 23.69
C PHE A 28 5.78 21.70 22.53
N TRP A 29 5.52 23.00 22.44
CA TRP A 29 4.76 23.60 21.35
C TRP A 29 5.44 23.40 19.99
N ILE A 30 6.76 23.56 19.91
CA ILE A 30 7.54 23.30 18.69
C ILE A 30 7.47 21.82 18.32
N LEU A 31 7.66 20.91 19.27
CA LEU A 31 7.55 19.46 19.03
C LEU A 31 6.14 19.08 18.54
N TYR A 32 5.11 19.63 19.18
CA TYR A 32 3.71 19.42 18.82
C TYR A 32 3.39 19.98 17.42
N LYS A 33 3.85 21.19 17.10
CA LYS A 33 3.66 21.78 15.76
C LYS A 33 4.40 20.97 14.70
N SER A 34 5.68 20.65 14.92
CA SER A 34 6.46 19.78 14.05
C SER A 34 5.80 18.41 13.84
N TYR A 35 5.17 17.85 14.87
CA TYR A 35 4.36 16.63 14.75
C TYR A 35 3.11 16.84 13.88
N LEU A 36 2.34 17.90 14.10
CA LEU A 36 1.17 18.20 13.25
C LEU A 36 1.56 18.42 11.79
N ASP A 37 2.68 19.10 11.54
CA ASP A 37 3.20 19.31 10.19
C ASP A 37 3.65 18.01 9.54
N SER A 38 4.25 17.08 10.31
CA SER A 38 4.65 15.77 9.78
C SER A 38 3.44 14.96 9.32
N LEU A 39 2.31 15.02 10.02
CA LEU A 39 1.07 14.37 9.59
C LEU A 39 0.58 14.87 8.23
N ALA A 40 0.71 16.17 7.96
CA ALA A 40 0.18 16.77 6.73
C ALA A 40 1.13 16.71 5.53
N LEU A 41 2.44 16.60 5.77
CA LEU A 41 3.49 16.78 4.75
C LEU A 41 4.27 15.51 4.43
N LEU A 42 4.45 14.60 5.38
CA LEU A 42 5.31 13.43 5.24
C LEU A 42 4.77 12.42 4.23
N SER A 43 3.47 12.12 4.34
CA SER A 43 2.73 11.22 3.46
C SER A 43 1.29 11.76 3.33
N PRO A 44 1.05 12.68 2.38
CA PRO A 44 -0.25 13.33 2.27
C PRO A 44 -1.36 12.34 1.90
N GLN A 45 -2.53 12.55 2.49
CA GLN A 45 -3.70 11.71 2.29
C GLN A 45 -4.63 12.25 1.20
N GLY A 46 -5.01 11.36 0.27
CA GLY A 46 -5.93 11.60 -0.83
C GLY A 46 -7.23 10.79 -0.75
N CYS A 47 -7.65 10.37 0.43
CA CYS A 47 -8.78 9.46 0.55
C CYS A 47 -10.09 10.11 0.11
N ARG A 48 -10.71 9.53 -0.93
CA ARG A 48 -12.04 9.94 -1.37
C ARG A 48 -13.10 9.35 -0.46
N MET A 49 -14.06 10.20 -0.06
CA MET A 49 -15.20 9.77 0.75
C MET A 49 -16.04 8.70 0.03
N SER A 50 -16.63 7.82 0.82
CA SER A 50 -17.56 6.80 0.35
C SER A 50 -18.94 6.99 0.97
N TRP A 51 -19.98 6.72 0.17
CA TRP A 51 -21.38 6.85 0.55
C TRP A 51 -22.09 5.52 0.39
N MET A 52 -23.02 5.23 1.29
CA MET A 52 -23.66 3.91 1.44
C MET A 52 -25.01 4.05 2.10
N SER A 53 -25.83 2.99 2.00
CA SER A 53 -27.16 2.92 2.60
C SER A 53 -27.22 1.70 3.54
N PRO A 54 -26.63 1.80 4.74
CA PRO A 54 -26.43 0.65 5.61
C PRO A 54 -27.73 0.22 6.30
N SER A 55 -27.98 -1.08 6.34
CA SER A 55 -28.94 -1.75 7.23
C SER A 55 -28.24 -2.92 7.92
N TYR A 56 -28.60 -3.22 9.16
CA TYR A 56 -27.97 -4.27 9.95
C TYR A 56 -29.00 -5.23 10.51
N ILE A 57 -28.78 -6.52 10.30
CA ILE A 57 -29.61 -7.60 10.84
C ILE A 57 -28.82 -8.29 11.94
N VAL A 58 -29.29 -8.16 13.19
CA VAL A 58 -28.69 -8.83 14.34
C VAL A 58 -28.89 -10.34 14.22
N GLN A 59 -27.81 -11.10 14.34
CA GLN A 59 -27.82 -12.57 14.31
C GLN A 59 -28.20 -13.14 15.68
N GLY A 60 -29.48 -12.99 16.06
CA GLY A 60 -29.99 -13.37 17.39
C GLY A 60 -29.89 -14.86 17.73
N ASP A 61 -29.75 -15.74 16.73
CA ASP A 61 -29.58 -17.18 16.95
C ASP A 61 -28.18 -17.53 17.48
N LEU A 62 -27.17 -16.66 17.29
CA LEU A 62 -25.86 -16.78 17.94
C LEU A 62 -25.97 -16.33 19.40
N ASN A 63 -26.71 -17.09 20.19
CA ASN A 63 -27.03 -16.79 21.58
C ASN A 63 -26.18 -17.62 22.57
N THR A 64 -26.57 -17.64 23.84
CA THR A 64 -25.84 -18.33 24.91
C THR A 64 -25.75 -19.84 24.76
N SER A 65 -26.57 -20.47 23.89
CA SER A 65 -26.44 -21.90 23.56
C SER A 65 -25.19 -22.17 22.73
N TRP A 66 -24.72 -21.19 21.94
CA TRP A 66 -23.48 -21.27 21.18
C TRP A 66 -22.27 -20.88 22.03
N THR A 67 -22.37 -19.79 22.77
CA THR A 67 -21.28 -19.32 23.65
C THR A 67 -21.79 -18.38 24.74
N PRO A 68 -21.31 -18.47 25.99
CA PRO A 68 -21.63 -17.51 27.05
C PRO A 68 -21.29 -16.06 26.67
N LEU A 69 -20.32 -15.86 25.78
CA LEU A 69 -19.88 -14.55 25.30
C LEU A 69 -20.97 -13.81 24.48
N ALA A 70 -22.01 -14.51 24.01
CA ALA A 70 -23.15 -13.90 23.33
C ALA A 70 -23.96 -12.93 24.23
N ARG A 71 -23.73 -12.93 25.55
CA ARG A 71 -24.29 -11.91 26.46
C ARG A 71 -23.60 -10.56 26.34
N ARG A 72 -22.36 -10.54 25.86
CA ARG A 72 -21.50 -9.35 25.77
C ARG A 72 -21.27 -8.90 24.34
N TYR A 73 -21.10 -9.86 23.44
CA TYR A 73 -20.80 -9.63 22.04
C TYR A 73 -21.95 -10.05 21.15
N SER A 74 -22.09 -9.37 20.02
CA SER A 74 -23.10 -9.69 19.01
C SER A 74 -22.48 -9.82 17.63
N LEU A 75 -23.24 -10.41 16.71
CA LEU A 75 -22.88 -10.55 15.30
C LEU A 75 -23.96 -9.88 14.47
N LEU A 76 -23.55 -9.00 13.56
CA LEU A 76 -24.44 -8.27 12.67
C LEU A 76 -24.19 -8.74 11.24
N LEU A 77 -25.25 -8.80 10.44
CA LEU A 77 -25.19 -8.99 9.00
C LEU A 77 -25.53 -7.65 8.34
N TYR A 78 -24.59 -7.13 7.55
CA TYR A 78 -24.79 -5.91 6.79
C TYR A 78 -25.66 -6.16 5.55
N ARG A 79 -26.55 -5.21 5.25
CA ARG A 79 -27.33 -5.13 4.01
C ARG A 79 -27.26 -3.73 3.43
N GLU A 80 -26.92 -3.63 2.15
CA GLU A 80 -27.06 -2.38 1.40
C GLU A 80 -28.53 -2.24 0.97
N VAL A 81 -29.21 -1.23 1.52
CA VAL A 81 -30.65 -1.00 1.32
C VAL A 81 -30.98 -0.82 -0.16
N GLY A 82 -31.86 -1.67 -0.68
CA GLY A 82 -32.29 -1.68 -2.08
C GLY A 82 -31.40 -2.49 -3.02
N TRP A 83 -30.29 -3.06 -2.53
CA TRP A 83 -29.35 -3.86 -3.33
C TRP A 83 -29.35 -5.33 -2.89
N ASP A 84 -29.28 -5.56 -1.58
CA ASP A 84 -29.21 -6.91 -1.02
C ASP A 84 -30.59 -7.41 -0.58
N SER A 85 -30.83 -8.72 -0.72
CA SER A 85 -31.95 -9.39 -0.08
C SER A 85 -31.72 -9.51 1.44
N GLU A 86 -32.80 -9.57 2.23
CA GLU A 86 -32.67 -9.74 3.69
C GLU A 86 -31.95 -11.05 4.06
N GLN A 87 -32.29 -12.16 3.37
CA GLN A 87 -31.70 -13.47 3.62
C GLN A 87 -30.32 -13.64 2.98
N PRO A 88 -29.34 -14.24 3.68
CA PRO A 88 -28.01 -14.50 3.14
C PRO A 88 -28.05 -15.58 2.07
N ASN A 89 -27.55 -15.25 0.88
CA ASN A 89 -27.46 -16.17 -0.26
C ASN A 89 -26.07 -16.13 -0.94
N GLY A 90 -25.18 -15.26 -0.46
CA GLY A 90 -23.86 -15.01 -1.02
C GLY A 90 -22.77 -15.89 -0.43
N ARG A 91 -21.55 -15.36 -0.43
CA ARG A 91 -20.37 -15.95 0.20
C ARG A 91 -20.01 -15.15 1.45
N PRO A 92 -19.77 -15.80 2.60
CA PRO A 92 -19.59 -15.10 3.85
C PRO A 92 -18.23 -14.41 3.95
N VAL A 93 -18.25 -13.19 4.46
CA VAL A 93 -17.08 -12.43 4.89
C VAL A 93 -17.31 -12.03 6.33
N LEU A 94 -16.30 -12.17 7.19
CA LEU A 94 -16.37 -11.75 8.60
C LEU A 94 -15.42 -10.59 8.85
N PHE A 95 -15.98 -9.44 9.16
CA PHE A 95 -15.25 -8.26 9.61
C PHE A 95 -15.06 -8.27 11.13
N ILE A 96 -13.83 -7.99 11.56
CA ILE A 96 -13.41 -7.97 12.96
C ILE A 96 -12.84 -6.57 13.26
N PRO A 97 -13.54 -5.74 14.07
CA PRO A 97 -13.07 -4.42 14.44
C PRO A 97 -11.93 -4.49 15.45
N GLY A 98 -11.24 -3.36 15.62
CA GLY A 98 -10.14 -3.22 16.57
C GLY A 98 -10.56 -2.64 17.92
N ASN A 99 -9.57 -2.05 18.60
CA ASN A 99 -9.73 -1.42 19.91
C ASN A 99 -10.77 -0.28 19.89
N ALA A 100 -11.77 -0.34 20.76
CA ALA A 100 -12.91 0.59 20.76
C ALA A 100 -13.56 0.76 19.38
N GLY A 101 -13.46 -0.27 18.54
CA GLY A 101 -14.01 -0.27 17.19
C GLY A 101 -15.42 -0.84 17.18
N SER A 102 -16.27 -0.27 16.34
CA SER A 102 -17.61 -0.78 16.09
C SER A 102 -17.65 -1.64 14.83
N SER A 103 -18.56 -2.61 14.83
CA SER A 103 -19.01 -3.36 13.65
C SER A 103 -19.35 -2.46 12.45
N HIS A 104 -19.80 -1.23 12.70
CA HIS A 104 -20.15 -0.25 11.67
C HIS A 104 -18.98 0.23 10.81
N GLN A 105 -17.73 -0.14 11.12
CA GLN A 105 -16.57 0.15 10.28
C GLN A 105 -16.61 -0.59 8.93
N VAL A 106 -17.30 -1.73 8.84
CA VAL A 106 -17.37 -2.55 7.61
C VAL A 106 -18.16 -1.89 6.47
N ARG A 107 -19.05 -0.94 6.80
CA ARG A 107 -20.10 -0.43 5.91
C ARG A 107 -19.62 0.00 4.53
N SER A 108 -18.46 0.66 4.46
CA SER A 108 -17.93 1.19 3.21
C SER A 108 -17.47 0.06 2.29
N ILE A 109 -16.80 -0.95 2.86
CA ILE A 109 -16.36 -2.15 2.13
C ILE A 109 -17.58 -2.95 1.67
N ALA A 110 -18.56 -3.16 2.57
CA ALA A 110 -19.77 -3.92 2.27
C ALA A 110 -20.60 -3.29 1.14
N SER A 111 -20.86 -1.99 1.23
CA SER A 111 -21.53 -1.22 0.18
C SER A 111 -20.79 -1.29 -1.15
N SER A 112 -19.45 -1.25 -1.10
CA SER A 112 -18.60 -1.41 -2.29
C SER A 112 -18.80 -2.75 -2.97
N ALA A 113 -18.86 -3.84 -2.20
CA ALA A 113 -19.02 -5.18 -2.75
C ALA A 113 -20.37 -5.33 -3.46
N ALA A 114 -21.47 -4.91 -2.81
CA ALA A 114 -22.81 -4.93 -3.40
C ALA A 114 -22.88 -4.13 -4.71
N ARG A 115 -22.34 -2.90 -4.71
CA ARG A 115 -22.35 -1.99 -5.87
C ARG A 115 -21.32 -2.32 -6.96
N GLN A 116 -20.44 -3.29 -6.73
CA GLN A 116 -19.56 -3.84 -7.78
C GLN A 116 -20.19 -5.04 -8.48
N ILE A 117 -20.99 -5.84 -7.75
CA ILE A 117 -21.76 -6.95 -8.32
C ILE A 117 -22.91 -6.43 -9.18
N TYR A 118 -23.57 -5.36 -8.74
CA TYR A 118 -24.71 -4.78 -9.42
C TYR A 118 -24.36 -3.38 -9.95
N SER A 119 -24.67 -3.09 -11.22
CA SER A 119 -24.45 -1.76 -11.82
C SER A 119 -25.55 -0.76 -11.40
N THR A 120 -26.77 -1.27 -11.29
CA THR A 120 -27.92 -0.63 -10.65
C THR A 120 -28.64 -1.70 -9.84
N PRO A 121 -29.51 -1.35 -8.88
CA PRO A 121 -30.27 -2.34 -8.12
C PRO A 121 -30.84 -3.44 -9.02
N HIS A 122 -30.56 -4.70 -8.69
CA HIS A 122 -31.02 -5.90 -9.41
C HIS A 122 -30.44 -6.12 -10.82
N VAL A 123 -29.62 -5.20 -11.34
CA VAL A 123 -28.93 -5.35 -12.63
C VAL A 123 -27.48 -5.70 -12.38
N ARG A 124 -27.09 -6.93 -12.71
CA ARG A 124 -25.72 -7.41 -12.53
C ARG A 124 -24.75 -6.66 -13.44
N SER A 125 -23.60 -6.28 -12.91
CA SER A 125 -22.53 -5.63 -13.66
C SER A 125 -21.87 -6.58 -14.65
N THR A 126 -21.49 -6.07 -15.82
CA THR A 126 -20.67 -6.78 -16.81
C THR A 126 -19.19 -6.82 -16.43
N ASP A 127 -18.77 -5.97 -15.48
CA ASP A 127 -17.38 -5.84 -15.05
C ASP A 127 -16.96 -6.96 -14.09
N ILE A 128 -17.92 -7.75 -13.59
CA ILE A 128 -17.68 -8.90 -12.72
C ILE A 128 -18.03 -10.20 -13.46
N PRO A 129 -17.15 -11.21 -13.45
CA PRO A 129 -17.46 -12.52 -14.02
C PRO A 129 -18.77 -13.11 -13.48
N ALA A 130 -19.53 -13.78 -14.35
CA ALA A 130 -20.86 -14.31 -14.00
C ALA A 130 -20.83 -15.34 -12.86
N ASN A 131 -19.70 -16.02 -12.65
CA ASN A 131 -19.53 -17.03 -11.61
C ASN A 131 -19.24 -16.45 -10.22
N VAL A 132 -18.96 -15.15 -10.09
CA VAL A 132 -18.66 -14.50 -8.79
C VAL A 132 -19.96 -14.26 -8.02
N GLU A 133 -20.13 -14.87 -6.86
CA GLU A 133 -21.34 -14.66 -6.06
C GLU A 133 -21.28 -13.34 -5.24
N PRO A 134 -22.42 -12.73 -4.88
CA PRO A 134 -22.46 -11.63 -3.92
C PRO A 134 -21.81 -12.01 -2.58
N LEU A 135 -21.39 -11.01 -1.81
CA LEU A 135 -20.85 -11.23 -0.46
C LEU A 135 -21.90 -10.98 0.61
N ASP A 136 -21.95 -11.84 1.61
CA ASP A 136 -22.67 -11.60 2.85
C ASP A 136 -21.66 -11.14 3.91
N LEU A 137 -21.61 -9.84 4.17
CA LEU A 137 -20.66 -9.28 5.12
C LEU A 137 -21.24 -9.28 6.54
N TYR A 138 -20.71 -10.19 7.36
CA TYR A 138 -20.93 -10.19 8.79
C TYR A 138 -19.90 -9.31 9.48
N ALA A 139 -20.27 -8.71 10.61
CA ALA A 139 -19.37 -7.95 11.46
C ALA A 139 -19.64 -8.30 12.93
N VAL A 140 -18.58 -8.62 13.67
CA VAL A 140 -18.68 -8.78 15.12
C VAL A 140 -18.74 -7.42 15.79
N GLU A 141 -19.52 -7.32 16.86
CA GLU A 141 -19.62 -6.15 17.72
C GLU A 141 -19.11 -6.54 19.11
N PHE A 142 -17.96 -5.98 19.49
CA PHE A 142 -17.29 -6.27 20.75
C PHE A 142 -17.66 -5.28 21.87
N ASN A 143 -18.78 -4.59 21.73
CA ASN A 143 -19.23 -3.56 22.67
C ASN A 143 -18.15 -2.48 22.90
N GLU A 144 -17.39 -2.18 21.84
CA GLU A 144 -16.27 -1.23 21.85
C GLU A 144 -15.23 -1.45 22.97
N ASP A 145 -15.00 -2.71 23.33
CA ASP A 145 -14.00 -3.06 24.35
C ASP A 145 -12.59 -2.57 24.01
N LEU A 146 -11.85 -2.15 25.05
CA LEU A 146 -10.46 -1.71 24.94
C LEU A 146 -9.51 -2.92 24.86
N SER A 147 -9.26 -3.41 23.64
CA SER A 147 -8.43 -4.59 23.39
C SER A 147 -6.95 -4.31 23.15
N ALA A 148 -6.55 -3.07 22.86
CA ALA A 148 -5.16 -2.73 22.52
C ALA A 148 -4.16 -2.95 23.65
N LEU A 149 -4.63 -3.04 24.90
CA LEU A 149 -3.80 -3.04 26.11
C LEU A 149 -4.09 -4.23 27.04
N HIS A 150 -4.96 -5.17 26.63
CA HIS A 150 -5.45 -6.23 27.53
C HIS A 150 -5.57 -7.58 26.81
N GLY A 151 -4.67 -8.51 27.14
CA GLY A 151 -4.56 -9.85 26.58
C GLY A 151 -5.83 -10.69 26.78
N PRO A 152 -6.41 -10.77 28.00
CA PRO A 152 -7.65 -11.51 28.24
C PRO A 152 -8.81 -11.04 27.36
N THR A 153 -8.91 -9.73 27.06
CA THR A 153 -9.92 -9.21 26.13
C THR A 153 -9.72 -9.79 24.72
N LEU A 154 -8.50 -9.80 24.20
CA LEU A 154 -8.18 -10.36 22.88
C LEU A 154 -8.48 -11.87 22.82
N GLN A 155 -8.22 -12.61 23.89
CA GLN A 155 -8.55 -14.03 23.98
C GLN A 155 -10.07 -14.25 23.96
N MET A 156 -10.86 -13.48 24.71
CA MET A 156 -12.32 -13.55 24.66
C MET A 156 -12.87 -13.19 23.28
N GLN A 157 -12.34 -12.13 22.65
CA GLN A 157 -12.71 -11.74 21.28
C GLN A 157 -12.40 -12.87 20.28
N THR A 158 -11.24 -13.51 20.42
CA THR A 158 -10.84 -14.68 19.61
C THR A 158 -11.82 -15.84 19.77
N ALA A 159 -12.17 -16.21 21.01
CA ALA A 159 -13.10 -17.30 21.27
C ALA A 159 -14.51 -17.03 20.69
N TYR A 160 -14.96 -15.78 20.74
CA TYR A 160 -16.22 -15.38 20.10
C TYR A 160 -16.16 -15.49 18.58
N VAL A 161 -15.08 -15.00 17.96
CA VAL A 161 -14.87 -15.09 16.49
C VAL A 161 -14.82 -16.55 16.02
N GLN A 162 -14.15 -17.44 16.76
CA GLN A 162 -14.14 -18.88 16.47
C GLN A 162 -15.55 -19.49 16.50
N THR A 163 -16.38 -19.08 17.47
CA THR A 163 -17.78 -19.50 17.54
C THR A 163 -18.60 -18.93 16.39
N ALA A 164 -18.39 -17.64 16.07
CA ALA A 164 -19.06 -16.95 14.98
C ALA A 164 -18.76 -17.60 13.62
N LEU A 165 -17.53 -18.05 13.37
CA LEU A 165 -17.17 -18.80 12.15
C LEU A 165 -18.04 -20.05 11.97
N LYS A 166 -18.15 -20.88 13.01
CA LYS A 166 -18.99 -22.10 12.99
C LYS A 166 -20.46 -21.77 12.76
N TYR A 167 -20.96 -20.74 13.45
CA TYR A 167 -22.32 -20.26 13.29
C TYR A 167 -22.59 -19.78 11.86
N ILE A 168 -21.71 -18.96 11.29
CA ILE A 168 -21.85 -18.45 9.92
C ILE A 168 -21.93 -19.61 8.94
N ILE A 169 -21.02 -20.58 8.99
CA ILE A 169 -21.05 -21.75 8.11
C ILE A 169 -22.37 -22.53 8.25
N SER A 170 -22.89 -22.68 9.48
CA SER A 170 -24.18 -23.37 9.72
C SER A 170 -25.38 -22.71 9.03
N LYS A 171 -25.30 -21.42 8.66
CA LYS A 171 -26.36 -20.71 7.94
C LYS A 171 -26.40 -20.99 6.44
N TYR A 172 -25.45 -21.75 5.90
CA TYR A 172 -25.38 -22.08 4.48
C TYR A 172 -25.33 -23.61 4.25
N PRO A 173 -26.37 -24.35 4.65
CA PRO A 173 -26.36 -25.82 4.58
C PRO A 173 -26.21 -26.38 3.15
N ASN A 174 -26.55 -25.58 2.14
CA ASN A 174 -26.50 -25.98 0.73
C ASN A 174 -25.12 -25.74 0.07
N LYS A 175 -24.12 -25.23 0.81
CA LYS A 175 -22.77 -24.95 0.30
C LYS A 175 -21.74 -25.78 1.08
N HIS A 176 -21.41 -26.97 0.59
CA HIS A 176 -20.54 -27.93 1.29
C HIS A 176 -19.06 -27.50 1.40
N ASP A 177 -18.54 -26.72 0.44
CA ASP A 177 -17.15 -26.21 0.42
C ASP A 177 -17.07 -24.73 0.81
N LEU A 178 -17.88 -24.30 1.78
CA LEU A 178 -17.94 -22.91 2.19
C LEU A 178 -16.79 -22.56 3.14
N GLN A 179 -16.08 -21.49 2.80
CA GLN A 179 -15.06 -20.88 3.64
C GLN A 179 -15.35 -19.38 3.79
N VAL A 180 -14.92 -18.79 4.89
CA VAL A 180 -15.13 -17.39 5.25
C VAL A 180 -13.86 -16.57 4.97
N THR A 181 -13.99 -15.44 4.28
CA THR A 181 -12.88 -14.46 4.20
C THR A 181 -12.88 -13.60 5.46
N LEU A 182 -11.73 -13.48 6.12
CA LEU A 182 -11.59 -12.64 7.32
C LEU A 182 -11.04 -11.25 6.95
N LEU A 183 -11.72 -10.21 7.41
CA LEU A 183 -11.27 -8.82 7.32
C LEU A 183 -11.00 -8.29 8.73
N GLY A 184 -9.74 -8.13 9.11
CA GLY A 184 -9.37 -7.61 10.42
C GLY A 184 -8.89 -6.16 10.35
N HIS A 185 -9.45 -5.27 11.16
CA HIS A 185 -8.98 -3.88 11.26
C HIS A 185 -8.29 -3.65 12.61
N SER A 186 -7.11 -3.02 12.62
CA SER A 186 -6.37 -2.72 13.84
C SER A 186 -6.16 -3.99 14.68
N MET A 187 -6.45 -3.98 15.98
CA MET A 187 -6.36 -5.19 16.82
C MET A 187 -7.24 -6.36 16.35
N GLY A 188 -8.28 -6.11 15.53
CA GLY A 188 -9.12 -7.14 14.94
C GLY A 188 -8.36 -8.06 13.97
N GLY A 189 -7.26 -7.59 13.36
CA GLY A 189 -6.37 -8.45 12.57
C GLY A 189 -5.58 -9.44 13.43
N ILE A 190 -5.24 -9.06 14.66
CA ILE A 190 -4.59 -9.96 15.64
C ILE A 190 -5.57 -11.01 16.13
N VAL A 191 -6.81 -10.61 16.40
CA VAL A 191 -7.91 -11.54 16.70
C VAL A 191 -8.17 -12.48 15.52
N ALA A 192 -8.15 -11.98 14.28
CA ALA A 192 -8.34 -12.78 13.08
C ALA A 192 -7.27 -13.89 12.94
N LEU A 193 -6.00 -13.56 13.17
CA LEU A 193 -4.91 -14.54 13.15
C LEU A 193 -5.02 -15.53 14.33
N ASN A 194 -5.32 -15.06 15.54
CA ASN A 194 -5.49 -15.94 16.69
C ASN A 194 -6.68 -16.90 16.54
N ALA A 195 -7.73 -16.51 15.81
CA ALA A 195 -8.86 -17.40 15.53
C ALA A 195 -8.42 -18.66 14.76
N LEU A 196 -7.30 -18.56 14.03
CA LEU A 196 -6.69 -19.65 13.26
C LEU A 196 -5.77 -20.55 14.06
N VAL A 197 -5.58 -20.39 15.38
CA VAL A 197 -4.64 -21.24 16.14
C VAL A 197 -5.00 -22.74 16.03
N SER A 198 -6.29 -23.07 16.01
CA SER A 198 -6.76 -24.46 15.85
C SER A 198 -6.89 -24.84 14.36
N PRO A 199 -6.40 -26.03 13.94
CA PRO A 199 -6.51 -26.50 12.57
C PRO A 199 -7.94 -26.48 12.03
N HIS A 200 -8.93 -26.90 12.83
CA HIS A 200 -10.33 -26.92 12.42
C HIS A 200 -10.86 -25.54 12.00
N HIS A 201 -10.47 -24.46 12.71
CA HIS A 201 -10.87 -23.10 12.32
C HIS A 201 -10.09 -22.59 11.11
N ARG A 202 -8.86 -23.08 10.88
CA ARG A 202 -8.10 -22.77 9.64
C ARG A 202 -8.84 -23.25 8.40
N GLU A 203 -9.44 -24.43 8.46
CA GLU A 203 -10.15 -25.02 7.31
C GLU A 203 -11.42 -24.23 6.94
N LEU A 204 -12.00 -23.52 7.92
CA LEU A 204 -13.17 -22.66 7.69
C LEU A 204 -12.81 -21.32 7.04
N VAL A 205 -11.52 -21.00 6.88
CA VAL A 205 -11.07 -19.66 6.46
C VAL A 205 -10.46 -19.69 5.06
N ARG A 206 -10.94 -18.76 4.25
CA ARG A 206 -10.61 -18.62 2.84
C ARG A 206 -9.29 -17.89 2.63
N ALA A 207 -9.18 -16.75 3.28
CA ALA A 207 -8.09 -15.78 3.20
C ALA A 207 -8.23 -14.82 4.38
N VAL A 208 -7.13 -14.19 4.78
CA VAL A 208 -7.11 -13.14 5.80
C VAL A 208 -6.55 -11.87 5.18
N ILE A 209 -7.34 -10.79 5.22
CA ILE A 209 -6.88 -9.44 4.89
C ILE A 209 -6.93 -8.63 6.17
N THR A 210 -5.78 -8.14 6.60
CA THR A 210 -5.65 -7.27 7.76
C THR A 210 -5.36 -5.85 7.31
N MET A 211 -5.89 -4.88 8.04
CA MET A 211 -5.91 -3.46 7.68
C MET A 211 -5.45 -2.65 8.88
N SER A 212 -4.31 -1.96 8.75
CA SER A 212 -3.69 -1.20 9.84
C SER A 212 -3.56 -2.02 11.13
N SER A 213 -3.21 -3.31 11.03
CA SER A 213 -3.09 -4.21 12.17
C SER A 213 -1.64 -4.31 12.66
N PRO A 214 -1.36 -4.19 13.96
CA PRO A 214 0.00 -4.23 14.48
C PRO A 214 0.47 -5.69 14.61
N HIS A 215 1.12 -6.26 13.60
CA HIS A 215 1.56 -7.67 13.60
C HIS A 215 2.89 -7.92 14.32
N SER A 216 3.83 -6.97 14.22
CA SER A 216 5.19 -7.19 14.73
C SER A 216 5.32 -6.84 16.22
N LEU A 217 4.57 -5.84 16.70
CA LEU A 217 4.67 -5.33 18.07
C LEU A 217 3.31 -4.80 18.55
N PRO A 218 2.89 -5.11 19.79
CA PRO A 218 1.67 -4.54 20.34
C PRO A 218 1.82 -3.02 20.53
N PRO A 219 0.71 -2.25 20.45
CA PRO A 219 0.74 -0.80 20.65
C PRO A 219 1.32 -0.38 22.00
N ALA A 220 1.08 -1.17 23.05
CA ALA A 220 1.80 -1.09 24.32
C ALA A 220 1.88 -2.45 25.01
N ARG A 221 3.00 -2.70 25.69
CA ARG A 221 3.25 -3.92 26.48
C ARG A 221 2.94 -3.70 27.95
N LEU A 222 1.66 -3.51 28.28
CA LEU A 222 1.21 -3.28 29.65
C LEU A 222 0.71 -4.56 30.35
N ASP A 223 0.58 -5.65 29.60
CA ASP A 223 0.03 -6.93 30.05
C ASP A 223 0.92 -8.07 29.54
N ARG A 224 1.25 -9.04 30.40
CA ARG A 224 2.06 -10.22 30.03
C ARG A 224 1.33 -11.12 29.04
N GLU A 225 0.00 -11.19 29.11
CA GLU A 225 -0.79 -12.06 28.23
C GLU A 225 -0.90 -11.51 26.80
N ILE A 226 -0.62 -10.21 26.59
CA ILE A 226 -0.60 -9.64 25.24
C ILE A 226 0.52 -10.25 24.40
N GLU A 227 1.66 -10.58 25.02
CA GLU A 227 2.81 -11.19 24.33
C GLU A 227 2.42 -12.58 23.80
N GLN A 228 1.72 -13.38 24.60
CA GLN A 228 1.23 -14.69 24.17
C GLN A 228 0.28 -14.61 22.96
N VAL A 229 -0.61 -13.60 22.92
CA VAL A 229 -1.52 -13.40 21.77
C VAL A 229 -0.75 -13.04 20.49
N PHE A 230 0.35 -12.30 20.60
CA PHE A 230 1.21 -11.96 19.47
C PHE A 230 2.07 -13.15 19.04
N ASP A 231 2.65 -13.90 19.98
CA ASP A 231 3.41 -15.12 19.71
C ASP A 231 2.54 -16.15 18.97
N ASN A 232 1.29 -16.34 19.39
CA ASN A 232 0.32 -17.18 18.69
C ASN A 232 0.08 -16.73 17.24
N SER A 233 0.04 -15.41 16.99
CA SER A 233 -0.14 -14.87 15.63
C SER A 233 1.07 -15.17 14.76
N ILE A 234 2.28 -15.04 15.30
CA ILE A 234 3.53 -15.39 14.62
C ILE A 234 3.55 -16.89 14.29
N ASP A 235 3.12 -17.73 15.23
CA ASP A 235 3.02 -19.17 15.04
C ASP A 235 2.00 -19.53 13.94
N VAL A 236 0.85 -18.85 13.88
CA VAL A 236 -0.12 -19.01 12.79
C VAL A 236 0.46 -18.62 11.43
N LEU A 237 1.31 -17.59 11.39
CA LEU A 237 1.92 -17.13 10.14
C LEU A 237 2.95 -18.12 9.60
N TRP A 238 3.77 -18.71 10.48
CA TRP A 238 5.01 -19.40 10.08
C TRP A 238 5.12 -20.87 10.52
N LYS A 239 4.45 -21.30 11.59
CA LYS A 239 4.46 -22.70 12.05
C LYS A 239 3.28 -23.47 11.45
N ILE A 240 3.49 -24.01 10.25
CA ILE A 240 2.53 -24.92 9.61
C ILE A 240 2.60 -26.28 10.32
N PRO A 241 1.47 -26.83 10.80
CA PRO A 241 1.45 -28.19 11.34
C PRO A 241 1.86 -29.17 10.25
N VAL A 242 2.95 -29.92 10.46
CA VAL A 242 3.48 -30.95 9.55
C VAL A 242 2.63 -32.23 9.57
N THR A 243 1.40 -32.17 10.10
CA THR A 243 0.50 -33.32 10.07
C THR A 243 0.08 -33.60 8.63
N ASN A 244 -0.09 -34.89 8.28
CA ASN A 244 -0.51 -35.45 6.98
C ASN A 244 -1.90 -34.96 6.48
N SER A 245 -2.30 -33.74 6.80
CA SER A 245 -3.53 -33.10 6.38
C SER A 245 -3.26 -32.27 5.14
N THR A 246 -4.05 -32.51 4.10
CA THR A 246 -4.18 -31.72 2.87
C THR A 246 -4.66 -30.28 3.09
N THR A 247 -4.63 -29.78 4.33
CA THR A 247 -5.22 -28.51 4.73
C THR A 247 -4.24 -27.36 4.45
N GLU A 248 -4.41 -26.71 3.31
CA GLU A 248 -3.66 -25.50 2.98
C GLU A 248 -4.01 -24.36 3.96
N SER A 249 -2.99 -23.76 4.57
CA SER A 249 -3.20 -22.58 5.42
C SER A 249 -3.63 -21.39 4.56
N PRO A 250 -4.61 -20.56 5.01
CA PRO A 250 -5.11 -19.46 4.20
C PRO A 250 -4.01 -18.44 3.90
N PRO A 251 -4.05 -17.76 2.73
CA PRO A 251 -3.17 -16.63 2.43
C PRO A 251 -3.45 -15.47 3.41
N VAL A 252 -2.39 -14.76 3.81
CA VAL A 252 -2.49 -13.59 4.69
C VAL A 252 -1.88 -12.38 4.00
N LEU A 253 -2.68 -11.32 3.88
CA LEU A 253 -2.27 -10.01 3.39
C LEU A 253 -2.40 -8.97 4.51
N ALA A 254 -1.36 -8.19 4.74
CA ALA A 254 -1.37 -7.03 5.63
C ALA A 254 -1.33 -5.73 4.82
N LEU A 255 -2.36 -4.91 4.95
CA LEU A 255 -2.47 -3.58 4.35
C LEU A 255 -2.10 -2.51 5.39
N CYS A 256 -1.10 -1.70 5.08
CA CYS A 256 -0.56 -0.69 5.99
C CYS A 256 -0.74 0.73 5.44
N GLY A 257 -1.10 1.66 6.31
CA GLY A 257 -1.32 3.08 5.99
C GLY A 257 -0.03 3.88 5.74
N GLY A 258 1.12 3.33 6.14
CA GLY A 258 2.41 4.01 6.08
C GLY A 258 2.50 5.12 7.13
N ALA A 259 3.25 6.18 6.84
CA ALA A 259 3.48 7.29 7.76
C ALA A 259 2.23 8.14 8.08
N THR A 260 1.15 7.98 7.31
CA THR A 260 -0.13 8.64 7.53
C THR A 260 -0.92 8.01 8.68
N ASP A 261 -0.69 6.73 8.99
CA ASP A 261 -1.24 6.08 10.18
C ASP A 261 -0.52 6.61 11.43
N ASN A 262 -1.24 7.38 12.23
CA ASN A 262 -0.71 8.02 13.43
C ASN A 262 -1.05 7.29 14.73
N MET A 263 -1.84 6.21 14.65
CA MET A 263 -2.16 5.39 15.82
C MET A 263 -1.11 4.29 16.01
N LEU A 264 -0.56 3.78 14.91
CA LEU A 264 0.44 2.71 14.92
C LEU A 264 1.73 3.14 14.22
N PRO A 265 2.90 2.82 14.79
CA PRO A 265 4.14 2.86 14.03
C PRO A 265 4.04 1.95 12.80
N MET A 266 4.45 2.45 11.64
CA MET A 266 4.36 1.73 10.36
C MET A 266 5.11 0.39 10.38
N GLU A 267 6.24 0.34 11.09
CA GLU A 267 7.05 -0.85 11.32
C GLU A 267 6.30 -1.95 12.10
N SER A 268 5.37 -1.57 12.99
CA SER A 268 4.55 -2.53 13.74
C SER A 268 3.49 -3.18 12.85
N CYS A 269 3.04 -2.51 11.79
CA CYS A 269 2.02 -3.04 10.88
C CYS A 269 2.55 -4.15 9.97
N MET A 270 3.86 -4.20 9.72
CA MET A 270 4.45 -5.21 8.84
C MET A 270 4.32 -6.62 9.44
N LEU A 271 4.06 -7.61 8.59
CA LEU A 271 4.21 -9.01 8.99
C LEU A 271 5.68 -9.26 9.38
N PRO A 272 5.95 -9.88 10.54
CA PRO A 272 7.31 -10.16 10.98
C PRO A 272 7.99 -11.15 10.03
N ALA A 273 9.31 -11.06 9.88
CA ALA A 273 10.07 -11.99 9.05
C ALA A 273 9.89 -13.45 9.53
N PRO A 274 9.96 -14.44 8.62
CA PRO A 274 9.89 -15.84 9.01
C PRO A 274 11.03 -16.19 9.99
N PRO A 275 10.79 -17.01 11.02
CA PRO A 275 11.84 -17.57 11.86
C PRO A 275 12.89 -18.31 11.03
N VAL A 276 14.14 -18.33 11.49
CA VAL A 276 15.26 -19.02 10.80
C VAL A 276 14.96 -20.50 10.52
N GLU A 277 14.13 -21.11 11.36
CA GLU A 277 13.73 -22.53 11.31
C GLU A 277 12.55 -22.80 10.35
N ALA A 278 11.93 -21.78 9.76
CA ALA A 278 10.80 -21.96 8.86
C ALA A 278 11.28 -22.40 7.47
N ASN A 279 11.04 -23.67 7.11
CA ASN A 279 11.27 -24.18 5.75
C ASN A 279 10.36 -23.43 4.75
N LEU A 280 10.94 -22.51 3.97
CA LEU A 280 10.27 -21.70 2.95
C LEU A 280 9.90 -22.47 1.67
N ASP A 281 10.23 -23.76 1.60
CA ASP A 281 10.12 -24.59 0.37
C ASP A 281 8.67 -24.81 -0.10
N ASN A 282 7.67 -24.58 0.76
CA ASN A 282 6.25 -24.47 0.40
C ASN A 282 5.74 -23.08 0.79
N ALA A 283 6.16 -22.05 0.04
CA ALA A 283 5.96 -20.65 0.41
C ALA A 283 4.47 -20.28 0.53
N LEU A 284 3.96 -20.27 1.76
CA LEU A 284 2.66 -19.70 2.07
C LEU A 284 2.61 -18.24 1.61
N TYR A 285 1.46 -17.84 1.07
CA TYR A 285 1.25 -16.44 0.72
C TYR A 285 1.17 -15.59 1.99
N ARG A 286 2.24 -14.84 2.25
CA ARG A 286 2.39 -13.86 3.35
C ARG A 286 2.96 -12.59 2.75
N ARG A 287 2.15 -11.52 2.69
CA ARG A 287 2.53 -10.25 2.05
C ARG A 287 2.12 -9.07 2.91
N THR A 288 2.98 -8.06 2.94
CA THR A 288 2.66 -6.73 3.49
C THR A 288 2.70 -5.74 2.34
N ILE A 289 1.68 -4.91 2.23
CA ILE A 289 1.54 -3.89 1.20
C ILE A 289 1.22 -2.56 1.87
N PHE A 290 1.90 -1.51 1.43
CA PHE A 290 1.63 -0.14 1.87
C PHE A 290 0.74 0.58 0.86
N THR A 291 -0.25 1.32 1.37
CA THR A 291 -1.22 2.07 0.56
C THR A 291 -0.59 3.15 -0.34
N SER A 292 0.58 3.68 0.05
CA SER A 292 1.34 4.63 -0.77
C SER A 292 1.92 4.02 -2.04
N GLY A 293 2.22 2.71 -2.00
CA GLY A 293 2.75 1.93 -3.13
C GLY A 293 1.68 1.11 -3.86
N LEU A 294 0.44 1.14 -3.37
CA LEU A 294 -0.69 0.41 -3.92
C LEU A 294 -1.20 1.08 -5.21
N ASP A 295 -1.21 0.33 -6.31
CA ASP A 295 -1.75 0.76 -7.60
C ASP A 295 -3.17 1.32 -7.44
N GLY A 296 -3.50 2.39 -8.16
CA GLY A 296 -4.80 3.08 -8.05
C GLY A 296 -5.11 3.75 -6.70
N THR A 297 -4.20 3.67 -5.71
CA THR A 297 -4.31 4.39 -4.43
C THR A 297 -3.25 5.50 -4.37
N TRP A 298 -1.97 5.14 -4.46
CA TRP A 298 -0.82 6.06 -4.48
C TRP A 298 -0.86 7.17 -3.41
N THR A 299 -1.39 6.86 -2.23
CA THR A 299 -1.53 7.79 -1.12
C THR A 299 -1.39 7.04 0.19
N GLY A 300 -0.76 7.66 1.19
CA GLY A 300 -0.83 7.13 2.54
C GLY A 300 -2.22 7.33 3.13
N VAL A 301 -2.61 6.41 3.99
CA VAL A 301 -3.98 6.30 4.53
C VAL A 301 -3.92 6.26 6.05
N GLY A 302 -4.67 7.13 6.71
CA GLY A 302 -4.78 7.15 8.17
C GLY A 302 -5.41 5.87 8.74
N HIS A 303 -5.28 5.70 10.06
CA HIS A 303 -5.73 4.49 10.75
C HIS A 303 -7.22 4.21 10.53
N ARG A 304 -8.05 5.23 10.72
CA ARG A 304 -9.52 5.10 10.60
C ARG A 304 -9.96 5.09 9.15
N GLU A 305 -9.22 5.80 8.32
CA GLU A 305 -9.42 5.96 6.89
C GLU A 305 -9.26 4.64 6.15
N MET A 306 -8.44 3.73 6.67
CA MET A 306 -8.15 2.43 6.06
C MET A 306 -9.41 1.65 5.65
N VAL A 307 -10.51 1.76 6.42
CA VAL A 307 -11.75 1.02 6.16
C VAL A 307 -12.77 1.77 5.29
N TRP A 308 -12.60 3.08 5.05
CA TRP A 308 -13.57 3.88 4.30
C TRP A 308 -13.01 4.65 3.10
N CYS A 309 -11.69 4.82 3.03
CA CYS A 309 -10.97 5.41 1.92
C CYS A 309 -11.36 4.70 0.63
N HIS A 310 -11.99 5.41 -0.31
CA HIS A 310 -12.59 4.80 -1.49
C HIS A 310 -11.60 3.90 -2.26
N GLN A 311 -10.38 4.39 -2.47
CA GLN A 311 -9.35 3.70 -3.23
C GLN A 311 -9.00 2.34 -2.61
N VAL A 312 -8.84 2.28 -1.28
CA VAL A 312 -8.52 1.05 -0.55
C VAL A 312 -9.74 0.12 -0.45
N ARG A 313 -10.88 0.64 0.04
CA ARG A 313 -12.07 -0.17 0.30
C ARG A 313 -12.65 -0.78 -0.97
N TRP A 314 -12.49 -0.11 -2.12
CA TRP A 314 -12.90 -0.63 -3.41
C TRP A 314 -12.10 -1.89 -3.80
N ARG A 315 -10.77 -1.87 -3.57
CA ARG A 315 -9.89 -3.02 -3.82
C ARG A 315 -10.12 -4.17 -2.86
N VAL A 316 -10.30 -3.88 -1.58
CA VAL A 316 -10.64 -4.90 -0.57
C VAL A 316 -11.95 -5.61 -0.92
N ALA A 317 -12.98 -4.86 -1.34
CA ALA A 317 -14.24 -5.44 -1.79
C ALA A 317 -14.06 -6.30 -3.06
N ARG A 318 -13.33 -5.80 -4.05
CA ARG A 318 -13.08 -6.50 -5.33
C ARG A 318 -12.28 -7.79 -5.12
N ALA A 319 -11.20 -7.73 -4.34
CA ALA A 319 -10.43 -8.91 -3.99
C ALA A 319 -11.27 -9.93 -3.20
N SER A 320 -12.11 -9.48 -2.27
CA SER A 320 -13.00 -10.37 -1.50
C SER A 320 -14.02 -11.08 -2.38
N LEU A 321 -14.55 -10.39 -3.40
CA LEU A 321 -15.45 -10.97 -4.40
C LEU A 321 -14.77 -12.08 -5.20
N GLU A 322 -13.59 -11.83 -5.75
CA GLU A 322 -12.86 -12.84 -6.53
C GLU A 322 -12.36 -14.00 -5.67
N LEU A 323 -11.89 -13.70 -4.46
CA LEU A 323 -11.50 -14.70 -3.47
C LEU A 323 -12.67 -15.58 -3.06
N ALA A 324 -13.92 -15.14 -3.16
CA ALA A 324 -15.05 -15.94 -2.74
C ALA A 324 -15.19 -17.25 -3.56
N VAL A 325 -14.74 -17.24 -4.81
CA VAL A 325 -14.88 -18.36 -5.78
C VAL A 325 -13.57 -18.90 -6.34
N ALA A 326 -12.42 -18.39 -5.89
CA ALA A 326 -11.08 -18.82 -6.33
C ALA A 326 -10.67 -20.23 -5.90
N GLU A 327 -9.90 -20.98 -6.67
CA GLU A 327 -9.26 -22.20 -6.14
C GLU A 327 -8.09 -21.86 -5.20
N PRO A 328 -7.63 -22.76 -4.30
CA PRO A 328 -6.52 -22.49 -3.38
C PRO A 328 -5.27 -21.87 -4.02
N GLY A 329 -4.78 -22.43 -5.13
CA GLY A 329 -3.64 -21.89 -5.87
C GLY A 329 -3.85 -20.51 -6.51
N ALA A 330 -5.10 -20.07 -6.71
CA ALA A 330 -5.41 -18.77 -7.32
C ALA A 330 -5.53 -17.63 -6.28
N ARG A 331 -5.64 -17.95 -4.98
CA ARG A 331 -5.93 -16.93 -3.94
C ARG A 331 -4.79 -15.91 -3.78
N GLY A 332 -3.54 -16.38 -3.74
CA GLY A 332 -2.37 -15.51 -3.65
C GLY A 332 -2.22 -14.59 -4.86
N PRO A 333 -2.26 -15.12 -6.10
CA PRO A 333 -2.24 -14.31 -7.31
C PRO A 333 -3.36 -13.25 -7.40
N ILE A 334 -4.58 -13.55 -6.92
CA ILE A 334 -5.66 -12.55 -6.83
C ILE A 334 -5.28 -11.41 -5.88
N LEU A 335 -4.69 -11.72 -4.73
CA LEU A 335 -4.21 -10.70 -3.80
C LEU A 335 -3.07 -9.87 -4.41
N ASP A 336 -2.11 -10.50 -5.10
CA ASP A 336 -1.02 -9.78 -5.78
C ASP A 336 -1.56 -8.86 -6.90
N ARG A 337 -2.54 -9.31 -7.68
CA ARG A 337 -3.20 -8.50 -8.70
C ARG A 337 -3.80 -7.23 -8.10
N TRP A 338 -4.60 -7.37 -7.03
CA TRP A 338 -5.33 -6.23 -6.47
C TRP A 338 -4.46 -5.32 -5.58
N PHE A 339 -3.36 -5.84 -5.02
CA PHE A 339 -2.59 -5.13 -4.01
C PHE A 339 -1.10 -4.90 -4.32
N ALA A 340 -0.46 -5.74 -5.12
CA ALA A 340 0.98 -5.68 -5.38
C ALA A 340 1.33 -5.29 -6.83
N GLY A 341 0.33 -4.98 -7.66
CA GLY A 341 0.52 -4.75 -9.10
C GLY A 341 0.92 -6.02 -9.87
N GLY A 342 0.58 -7.19 -9.32
CA GLY A 342 0.84 -8.48 -9.96
C GLY A 342 0.05 -8.65 -11.25
N VAL A 343 0.62 -9.41 -12.19
CA VAL A 343 -0.07 -9.80 -13.42
C VAL A 343 -1.27 -10.69 -13.06
N ASP A 344 -2.42 -10.44 -13.70
CA ASP A 344 -3.60 -11.28 -13.52
C ASP A 344 -3.25 -12.74 -13.90
N PRO A 345 -3.44 -13.72 -13.00
CA PRO A 345 -3.14 -15.13 -13.27
C PRO A 345 -3.93 -15.71 -14.46
N LYS A 346 -5.04 -15.07 -14.86
CA LYS A 346 -5.86 -15.47 -16.00
C LYS A 346 -5.59 -14.66 -17.26
N SER A 347 -4.70 -13.67 -17.21
CA SER A 347 -4.39 -12.83 -18.37
C SER A 347 -3.66 -13.65 -19.43
N SER A 348 -4.39 -14.05 -20.48
CA SER A 348 -3.79 -14.55 -21.70
C SER A 348 -3.28 -13.39 -22.56
N ARG A 349 -2.24 -13.67 -23.36
CA ARG A 349 -1.74 -12.70 -24.35
C ARG A 349 -2.90 -12.31 -25.28
N PRO A 350 -3.22 -11.01 -25.42
CA PRO A 350 -4.33 -10.60 -26.27
C PRO A 350 -3.99 -10.91 -27.73
N THR A 351 -4.96 -11.48 -28.46
CA THR A 351 -4.85 -11.66 -29.91
C THR A 351 -5.24 -10.36 -30.58
N LEU A 352 -4.25 -9.64 -31.13
CA LEU A 352 -4.48 -8.36 -31.80
C LEU A 352 -4.77 -8.57 -33.29
N PRO A 353 -5.66 -7.75 -33.90
CA PRO A 353 -5.92 -7.83 -35.32
C PRO A 353 -4.66 -7.42 -36.12
N PRO A 354 -4.41 -8.01 -37.30
CA PRO A 354 -3.24 -7.68 -38.11
C PRO A 354 -3.27 -6.22 -38.58
N SER A 355 -2.09 -5.60 -38.67
CA SER A 355 -1.94 -4.24 -39.21
C SER A 355 -2.13 -4.24 -40.73
N PRO A 356 -2.99 -3.36 -41.29
CA PRO A 356 -3.11 -3.18 -42.73
C PRO A 356 -1.96 -2.34 -43.32
N ALA A 357 -1.23 -1.61 -42.48
CA ALA A 357 -0.10 -0.77 -42.87
C ALA A 357 1.25 -1.46 -42.65
N SER A 358 2.24 -1.10 -43.48
CA SER A 358 3.62 -1.54 -43.29
C SER A 358 4.18 -1.08 -41.93
N PRO A 359 5.01 -1.90 -41.27
CA PRO A 359 5.63 -1.52 -39.99
C PRO A 359 6.44 -0.23 -40.07
N ILE A 360 6.31 0.61 -39.05
CA ILE A 360 7.04 1.87 -38.92
C ILE A 360 8.40 1.58 -38.27
N HIS A 361 9.49 1.85 -38.99
CA HIS A 361 10.85 1.68 -38.47
C HIS A 361 11.29 2.88 -37.63
N VAL A 362 11.62 2.65 -36.35
CA VAL A 362 12.03 3.69 -35.39
C VAL A 362 13.56 3.68 -35.26
N SER A 363 14.25 4.21 -36.28
CA SER A 363 15.72 4.12 -36.39
C SER A 363 16.49 4.86 -35.28
N ASN A 364 15.91 5.90 -34.69
CA ASN A 364 16.49 6.68 -33.60
C ASN A 364 16.25 6.05 -32.21
N GLY A 365 15.56 4.90 -32.15
CA GLY A 365 15.23 4.21 -30.90
C GLY A 365 14.27 4.98 -29.99
N TYR A 366 13.59 6.04 -30.44
CA TYR A 366 12.64 6.82 -29.63
C TYR A 366 11.37 7.13 -30.42
N LEU A 367 10.24 6.74 -29.85
CA LEU A 367 8.90 6.99 -30.35
C LEU A 367 8.13 7.79 -29.29
N SER A 368 7.50 8.88 -29.72
CA SER A 368 6.52 9.61 -28.91
C SER A 368 5.30 9.90 -29.79
N ARG A 369 4.13 9.43 -29.35
CA ARG A 369 2.84 9.62 -29.99
C ARG A 369 1.87 10.16 -28.96
N SER A 370 1.46 11.41 -29.13
CA SER A 370 0.43 12.05 -28.29
C SER A 370 -0.97 11.46 -28.47
N SER A 371 -1.20 10.77 -29.59
CA SER A 371 -2.40 10.00 -29.87
C SER A 371 -2.10 8.80 -30.75
N LEU A 372 -2.76 7.67 -30.50
CA LEU A 372 -2.75 6.49 -31.37
C LEU A 372 -4.03 6.45 -32.21
N SER A 373 -3.89 6.35 -33.53
CA SER A 373 -5.02 6.16 -34.44
C SER A 373 -5.73 4.84 -34.18
N SER A 374 -7.03 4.80 -34.44
CA SER A 374 -7.84 3.58 -34.36
C SER A 374 -7.29 2.50 -35.31
N GLY A 375 -7.35 1.26 -34.86
CA GLY A 375 -6.79 0.10 -35.55
C GLY A 375 -5.42 -0.32 -35.02
N THR A 376 -4.75 -1.19 -35.77
CA THR A 376 -3.45 -1.76 -35.40
C THR A 376 -2.32 -1.03 -36.09
N SER A 377 -1.31 -0.63 -35.33
CA SER A 377 -0.03 -0.10 -35.81
C SER A 377 1.12 -0.95 -35.28
N VAL A 378 2.16 -1.13 -36.10
CA VAL A 378 3.36 -1.91 -35.74
C VAL A 378 4.58 -1.00 -35.79
N PHE A 379 5.39 -1.02 -34.74
CA PHE A 379 6.62 -0.24 -34.62
C PHE A 379 7.82 -1.16 -34.43
N HIS A 380 8.84 -1.02 -35.25
CA HIS A 380 10.08 -1.81 -35.17
C HIS A 380 11.21 -0.97 -34.58
N PHE A 381 11.79 -1.45 -33.46
CA PHE A 381 12.92 -0.84 -32.78
C PHE A 381 14.17 -1.71 -32.98
N PRO A 382 15.08 -1.36 -33.91
CA PRO A 382 16.26 -2.16 -34.21
C PRO A 382 17.20 -2.22 -33.00
N THR A 383 17.63 -3.41 -32.60
CA THR A 383 18.66 -3.57 -31.59
C THR A 383 20.00 -3.17 -32.22
N GLN A 384 20.68 -2.20 -31.62
CA GLN A 384 21.96 -1.69 -32.15
C GLN A 384 23.15 -2.06 -31.27
N LEU A 385 22.90 -2.30 -29.98
CA LEU A 385 23.92 -2.55 -28.97
C LEU A 385 23.48 -3.69 -28.05
N PRO A 386 24.38 -4.61 -27.67
CA PRO A 386 24.10 -5.57 -26.60
C PRO A 386 23.87 -4.82 -25.28
N GLY A 387 23.02 -5.36 -24.42
CA GLY A 387 22.59 -4.73 -23.18
C GLY A 387 21.49 -3.66 -23.33
N SER A 388 20.95 -3.48 -24.55
CA SER A 388 19.81 -2.58 -24.77
C SER A 388 18.53 -3.19 -24.20
N ARG A 389 17.66 -2.35 -23.65
CA ARG A 389 16.31 -2.72 -23.20
C ARG A 389 15.28 -1.80 -23.85
N LEU A 390 14.09 -2.32 -24.09
CA LEU A 390 12.95 -1.53 -24.54
C LEU A 390 12.12 -1.10 -23.33
N VAL A 391 11.89 0.20 -23.21
CA VAL A 391 10.97 0.78 -22.23
C VAL A 391 9.77 1.35 -22.94
N ILE A 392 8.57 1.03 -22.46
CA ILE A 392 7.29 1.51 -22.99
C ILE A 392 6.50 2.17 -21.85
N LEU A 393 5.98 3.35 -22.13
CA LEU A 393 5.02 4.10 -21.32
C LEU A 393 3.72 4.22 -22.13
N LEU A 394 2.62 3.73 -21.57
CA LEU A 394 1.31 3.72 -22.21
C LEU A 394 0.24 4.26 -21.27
N SER A 395 -0.49 5.29 -21.68
CA SER A 395 -1.70 5.73 -20.97
C SER A 395 -2.95 5.00 -21.47
N SER A 396 -3.91 4.79 -20.56
CA SER A 396 -5.23 4.22 -20.88
C SER A 396 -5.14 2.93 -21.71
N GLY A 397 -4.17 2.08 -21.37
CA GLY A 397 -3.89 0.88 -22.15
C GLY A 397 -3.35 -0.27 -21.30
N ARG A 398 -3.13 -1.41 -21.95
CA ARG A 398 -2.73 -2.67 -21.31
C ARG A 398 -1.44 -3.23 -21.91
N ILE A 399 -0.54 -3.68 -21.04
CA ILE A 399 0.66 -4.43 -21.39
C ILE A 399 0.80 -5.60 -20.42
N LEU A 400 0.99 -6.82 -20.92
CA LEU A 400 1.10 -8.05 -20.11
C LEU A 400 0.00 -8.19 -19.04
N GLY A 401 -1.24 -7.82 -19.36
CA GLY A 401 -2.38 -7.91 -18.44
C GLY A 401 -2.51 -6.76 -17.44
N VAL A 402 -1.46 -5.96 -17.24
CA VAL A 402 -1.50 -4.78 -16.36
C VAL A 402 -2.11 -3.60 -17.11
N ALA A 403 -3.12 -2.97 -16.50
CA ALA A 403 -3.83 -1.82 -17.04
C ALA A 403 -4.52 -1.05 -15.91
N PRO A 404 -4.93 0.22 -16.14
CA PRO A 404 -5.99 0.84 -15.36
C PRO A 404 -7.25 -0.04 -15.35
N GLU A 405 -7.99 -0.05 -14.23
CA GLU A 405 -9.22 -0.84 -14.13
C GLU A 405 -10.30 -0.41 -15.13
N LYS A 406 -10.35 0.88 -15.48
CA LYS A 406 -11.33 1.45 -16.41
C LYS A 406 -10.67 2.17 -17.57
N ASP A 407 -11.45 2.40 -18.62
CA ASP A 407 -11.04 3.18 -19.79
C ASP A 407 -9.79 2.66 -20.51
N VAL A 408 -9.65 1.34 -20.58
CA VAL A 408 -8.61 0.69 -21.40
C VAL A 408 -8.98 0.77 -22.88
N VAL A 409 -8.28 1.63 -23.62
CA VAL A 409 -8.50 1.92 -25.04
C VAL A 409 -7.52 1.18 -25.95
N THR A 410 -6.29 0.95 -25.47
CA THR A 410 -5.20 0.39 -26.29
C THR A 410 -4.61 -0.86 -25.65
N ASP A 411 -4.45 -1.92 -26.44
CA ASP A 411 -3.71 -3.11 -26.06
C ASP A 411 -2.38 -3.15 -26.82
N ILE A 412 -1.28 -3.40 -26.09
CA ILE A 412 0.06 -3.54 -26.67
C ILE A 412 0.60 -4.94 -26.43
N VAL A 413 1.24 -5.46 -27.47
CA VAL A 413 1.97 -6.72 -27.45
C VAL A 413 3.38 -6.49 -28.00
N VAL A 414 4.38 -7.11 -27.37
CA VAL A 414 5.79 -6.98 -27.74
C VAL A 414 6.37 -8.34 -28.12
N ASP A 415 7.05 -8.38 -29.26
CA ASP A 415 7.82 -9.53 -29.75
C ASP A 415 9.29 -9.16 -29.95
N LEU A 416 10.19 -10.12 -29.75
CA LEU A 416 11.59 -10.00 -30.11
C LEU A 416 11.84 -10.75 -31.42
N CYS A 417 12.21 -10.04 -32.47
CA CYS A 417 12.48 -10.60 -33.79
C CYS A 417 13.99 -10.65 -34.06
N GLN A 418 14.50 -11.83 -34.40
CA GLN A 418 15.91 -12.06 -34.68
C GLN A 418 16.10 -12.75 -36.03
N PRO A 419 17.19 -12.43 -36.76
CA PRO A 419 17.53 -13.14 -37.98
C PRO A 419 17.97 -14.58 -37.66
N ARG A 420 17.47 -15.55 -38.43
CA ARG A 420 17.84 -16.96 -38.37
C ARG A 420 18.33 -17.39 -39.76
N GLY A 421 19.64 -17.33 -39.98
CA GLY A 421 20.24 -17.62 -41.29
C GLY A 421 20.18 -16.42 -42.24
N VAL A 422 20.10 -16.68 -43.55
CA VAL A 422 20.34 -15.66 -44.61
C VAL A 422 19.09 -14.82 -44.93
N SER A 423 17.87 -15.31 -44.63
CA SER A 423 16.62 -14.60 -44.99
C SER A 423 15.41 -14.83 -44.06
N ASP A 424 15.48 -15.74 -43.09
CA ASP A 424 14.35 -15.97 -42.18
C ASP A 424 14.45 -15.07 -40.94
N ILE A 425 13.34 -14.43 -40.56
CA ILE A 425 13.21 -13.68 -39.31
C ILE A 425 12.27 -14.46 -38.40
N VAL A 426 12.73 -14.79 -37.20
CA VAL A 426 11.92 -15.47 -36.18
C VAL A 426 11.56 -14.48 -35.09
N CYS A 427 10.27 -14.30 -34.84
CA CYS A 427 9.74 -13.44 -33.78
C CYS A 427 9.22 -14.29 -32.62
N ILE A 428 9.71 -14.02 -31.42
CA ILE A 428 9.37 -14.73 -30.18
C ILE A 428 8.56 -13.78 -29.28
N PRO A 429 7.41 -14.24 -28.72
CA PRO A 429 6.66 -13.50 -27.71
C PRO A 429 7.54 -13.08 -26.54
N ILE A 430 7.48 -11.82 -26.14
CA ILE A 430 8.01 -11.42 -24.83
C ILE A 430 6.87 -11.44 -23.82
N ASN A 431 6.87 -12.48 -22.98
CA ASN A 431 5.89 -12.65 -21.90
C ASN A 431 6.48 -12.36 -20.51
N SER A 432 7.74 -11.92 -20.44
CA SER A 432 8.44 -11.53 -19.21
C SER A 432 8.84 -10.04 -19.28
N GLY A 433 9.21 -9.47 -18.14
CA GLY A 433 9.59 -8.07 -18.03
C GLY A 433 9.01 -7.42 -16.77
N SER A 434 9.55 -6.27 -16.41
CA SER A 434 9.04 -5.49 -15.28
C SER A 434 7.87 -4.63 -15.76
N THR A 435 6.67 -4.90 -15.25
CA THR A 435 5.47 -4.12 -15.57
C THR A 435 4.93 -3.48 -14.29
N ARG A 436 4.56 -2.21 -14.34
CA ARG A 436 3.98 -1.49 -13.20
C ARG A 436 3.02 -0.40 -13.67
N LEU A 437 1.97 -0.15 -12.90
CA LEU A 437 1.12 1.02 -13.07
C LEU A 437 1.65 2.18 -12.21
N ILE A 438 1.87 3.35 -12.81
CA ILE A 438 2.29 4.57 -12.10
C ILE A 438 1.26 5.69 -12.28
N PRO A 439 1.12 6.61 -11.31
CA PRO A 439 0.21 7.74 -11.46
C PRO A 439 0.77 8.78 -12.45
N ASN A 440 -0.11 9.41 -13.22
CA ASN A 440 0.20 10.61 -14.00
C ASN A 440 -0.67 11.80 -13.54
N PRO A 441 -0.40 12.36 -12.36
CA PRO A 441 -1.28 13.36 -11.77
C PRO A 441 -1.19 14.69 -12.53
N SER A 442 -2.32 15.39 -12.60
CA SER A 442 -2.38 16.76 -13.12
C SER A 442 -1.34 17.69 -12.48
N LEU A 443 -0.74 18.58 -13.29
CA LEU A 443 0.20 19.59 -12.81
C LEU A 443 -0.45 20.62 -11.87
N LYS A 444 -1.79 20.73 -11.88
CA LYS A 444 -2.53 21.68 -11.04
C LYS A 444 -2.75 21.12 -9.63
N GLY A 445 -2.69 22.00 -8.63
CA GLY A 445 -3.02 21.64 -7.24
C GLY A 445 -1.99 20.74 -6.54
N LEU A 446 -2.42 20.06 -5.47
CA LEU A 446 -1.62 19.15 -4.66
C LEU A 446 -1.72 17.70 -5.16
N PHE A 447 -0.69 16.89 -4.89
CA PHE A 447 -0.72 15.45 -5.13
C PHE A 447 -0.33 14.68 -3.87
N PRO A 448 -1.09 13.65 -3.50
CA PRO A 448 -2.46 13.34 -3.97
C PRO A 448 -3.45 14.49 -3.67
N VAL A 449 -4.55 14.60 -4.42
CA VAL A 449 -5.54 15.66 -4.21
C VAL A 449 -6.31 15.40 -2.90
N PRO A 450 -6.32 16.31 -1.91
CA PRO A 450 -7.02 16.07 -0.65
C PRO A 450 -8.51 15.79 -0.87
N GLY A 451 -9.00 14.66 -0.35
CA GLY A 451 -10.42 14.28 -0.45
C GLY A 451 -10.86 13.70 -1.79
N GLU A 452 -10.01 13.71 -2.82
CA GLU A 452 -10.30 13.15 -4.15
C GLU A 452 -9.30 12.04 -4.52
N GLY A 453 -8.04 12.24 -4.19
CA GLY A 453 -6.93 11.33 -4.42
C GLY A 453 -6.39 11.36 -5.83
N THR A 454 -6.10 10.18 -6.37
CA THR A 454 -5.71 9.98 -7.76
C THR A 454 -6.79 9.14 -8.42
N ASP A 455 -7.19 9.49 -9.65
CA ASP A 455 -8.07 8.64 -10.43
C ASP A 455 -7.24 7.51 -11.06
N GLU A 456 -7.67 6.27 -10.88
CA GLU A 456 -6.94 5.10 -11.42
C GLU A 456 -6.90 5.10 -12.95
N THR A 457 -7.87 5.76 -13.62
CA THR A 457 -7.88 5.94 -15.08
C THR A 457 -6.70 6.79 -15.58
N GLU A 458 -6.10 7.60 -14.70
CA GLU A 458 -4.90 8.39 -14.97
C GLU A 458 -3.60 7.56 -14.83
N GLY A 459 -3.71 6.26 -14.59
CA GLY A 459 -2.59 5.34 -14.52
C GLY A 459 -1.88 5.18 -15.87
N VAL A 460 -0.55 5.22 -15.84
CA VAL A 460 0.33 4.93 -16.96
C VAL A 460 0.99 3.57 -16.73
N VAL A 461 0.85 2.68 -17.69
CA VAL A 461 1.53 1.38 -17.68
C VAL A 461 2.96 1.59 -18.13
N VAL A 462 3.90 1.25 -17.26
CA VAL A 462 5.33 1.18 -17.57
C VAL A 462 5.72 -0.27 -17.76
N TRP A 463 6.32 -0.57 -18.89
CA TRP A 463 6.88 -1.88 -19.18
C TRP A 463 8.35 -1.75 -19.58
N GLU A 464 9.19 -2.63 -19.03
CA GLU A 464 10.62 -2.72 -19.30
C GLU A 464 10.99 -4.16 -19.64
N SER A 465 11.63 -4.34 -20.81
CA SER A 465 12.16 -5.63 -21.21
C SER A 465 13.42 -6.00 -20.42
N GLU A 466 13.74 -7.29 -20.37
CA GLU A 466 15.09 -7.72 -20.04
C GLU A 466 16.10 -7.17 -21.07
N ALA A 467 17.36 -7.02 -20.63
CA ALA A 467 18.42 -6.52 -21.50
C ALA A 467 18.77 -7.56 -22.58
N THR A 468 18.85 -7.14 -23.84
CA THR A 468 19.17 -8.04 -24.95
C THR A 468 20.62 -8.48 -24.90
N THR A 469 20.87 -9.77 -25.14
CA THR A 469 22.24 -10.32 -25.26
C THR A 469 22.80 -10.20 -26.68
N THR A 470 21.95 -9.86 -27.66
CA THR A 470 22.28 -9.82 -29.09
C THR A 470 22.25 -8.40 -29.63
N SER A 471 23.13 -8.13 -30.61
CA SER A 471 23.21 -6.88 -31.35
C SER A 471 22.45 -6.89 -32.68
N GLU A 472 21.90 -8.04 -33.08
CA GLU A 472 21.17 -8.21 -34.34
C GLU A 472 19.72 -8.61 -34.06
N GLY A 473 18.78 -7.82 -34.58
CA GLY A 473 17.36 -8.02 -34.40
C GLY A 473 16.59 -6.71 -34.20
N TYR A 474 15.32 -6.83 -33.79
CA TYR A 474 14.50 -5.69 -33.42
C TYR A 474 13.39 -6.12 -32.47
N PHE A 475 12.94 -5.19 -31.63
CA PHE A 475 11.67 -5.34 -30.93
C PHE A 475 10.54 -4.91 -31.86
N SER A 476 9.51 -5.75 -31.97
CA SER A 476 8.26 -5.42 -32.65
C SER A 476 7.20 -5.09 -31.63
N VAL A 477 6.73 -3.84 -31.64
CA VAL A 477 5.65 -3.36 -30.76
C VAL A 477 4.39 -3.24 -31.59
N THR A 478 3.42 -4.11 -31.33
CA THR A 478 2.11 -4.06 -31.96
C THR A 478 1.12 -3.39 -31.01
N ALA A 479 0.57 -2.26 -31.43
CA ALA A 479 -0.41 -1.49 -30.67
C ALA A 479 -1.75 -1.49 -31.40
N SER A 480 -2.82 -1.90 -30.72
CA SER A 480 -4.18 -1.90 -31.25
C SER A 480 -5.04 -0.95 -30.42
N SER A 481 -5.50 0.15 -31.02
CA SER A 481 -6.36 1.14 -30.36
C SER A 481 -7.81 1.04 -30.83
N LYS A 482 -8.74 1.12 -29.88
CA LYS A 482 -10.20 1.12 -30.16
C LYS A 482 -10.72 2.48 -30.66
N ARG A 483 -10.02 3.57 -30.34
CA ARG A 483 -10.42 4.96 -30.65
C ARG A 483 -9.20 5.76 -31.13
N ASP A 484 -9.43 6.80 -31.93
CA ASP A 484 -8.37 7.66 -32.47
C ASP A 484 -7.71 8.58 -31.42
N THR A 485 -8.36 8.75 -30.27
CA THR A 485 -7.94 9.62 -29.18
C THR A 485 -8.16 8.96 -27.84
N GLY A 486 -7.34 9.31 -26.85
CA GLY A 486 -7.50 8.88 -25.45
C GLY A 486 -6.38 8.00 -24.93
N SER A 487 -5.38 7.66 -25.75
CA SER A 487 -4.14 7.01 -25.31
C SER A 487 -2.95 7.63 -26.03
N TRP A 488 -1.84 7.71 -25.31
CA TRP A 488 -0.54 8.13 -25.83
C TRP A 488 0.49 7.05 -25.56
N LEU A 489 1.51 7.00 -26.42
CA LEU A 489 2.57 5.99 -26.36
C LEU A 489 3.93 6.67 -26.44
N VAL A 490 4.78 6.39 -25.46
CA VAL A 490 6.19 6.71 -25.51
C VAL A 490 6.97 5.42 -25.38
N ALA A 491 7.89 5.16 -26.31
CA ALA A 491 8.74 3.97 -26.27
C ALA A 491 10.18 4.34 -26.62
N ARG A 492 11.13 3.76 -25.90
CA ARG A 492 12.55 4.02 -26.11
C ARG A 492 13.37 2.75 -25.96
N LEU A 493 14.27 2.54 -26.90
CA LEU A 493 15.39 1.62 -26.76
C LEU A 493 16.53 2.35 -26.03
N GLU A 494 16.87 1.90 -24.84
CA GLU A 494 17.86 2.53 -23.97
C GLU A 494 18.77 1.49 -23.28
N GLN A 495 19.87 1.95 -22.69
CA GLN A 495 20.67 1.15 -21.76
C GLN A 495 20.22 1.41 -20.32
N SER A 496 20.62 0.53 -19.40
CA SER A 496 20.32 0.73 -17.99
C SER A 496 21.01 1.98 -17.43
N ASP A 497 20.22 3.00 -17.09
CA ASP A 497 20.66 4.23 -16.43
C ASP A 497 20.55 4.06 -14.90
N TYR A 498 21.62 3.53 -14.30
CA TYR A 498 21.78 3.37 -12.86
C TYR A 498 22.92 4.25 -12.37
N LEU A 499 22.64 5.11 -11.40
CA LEU A 499 23.59 6.03 -10.82
C LEU A 499 23.74 5.75 -9.33
N GLU A 500 24.97 5.61 -8.87
CA GLU A 500 25.30 5.48 -7.46
C GLU A 500 26.04 6.73 -6.99
N PHE A 501 25.51 7.37 -5.94
CA PHE A 501 26.10 8.56 -5.33
C PHE A 501 26.49 8.26 -3.89
N SER A 502 27.78 8.00 -3.67
CA SER A 502 28.36 7.93 -2.33
C SER A 502 28.71 9.34 -1.85
N THR A 503 28.29 9.68 -0.64
CA THR A 503 28.55 10.98 -0.01
C THR A 503 28.91 10.80 1.44
N GLY A 504 29.48 11.83 2.08
CA GLY A 504 29.72 11.77 3.51
C GLY A 504 28.41 11.59 4.28
N LYS A 505 28.31 10.59 5.15
CA LYS A 505 27.10 10.25 5.94
C LYS A 505 26.43 11.43 6.66
N LEU A 506 27.21 12.45 7.00
CA LEU A 506 26.76 13.65 7.72
C LEU A 506 26.54 14.87 6.81
N ALA A 507 26.93 14.82 5.53
CA ALA A 507 26.77 15.92 4.59
C ALA A 507 25.33 16.49 4.55
N PRO A 508 24.25 15.69 4.48
CA PRO A 508 22.89 16.22 4.43
C PRO A 508 22.41 16.84 5.75
N PHE A 509 23.14 16.66 6.87
CA PHE A 509 22.80 17.21 8.18
C PHE A 509 23.34 18.63 8.40
N PHE A 510 24.44 18.98 7.72
CA PHE A 510 25.11 20.28 7.86
C PHE A 510 24.99 21.18 6.63
N GLY A 511 24.25 20.74 5.60
CA GLY A 511 24.02 21.50 4.38
C GLY A 511 23.17 20.75 3.36
N SER A 512 23.09 21.30 2.15
CA SER A 512 22.45 20.67 1.01
C SER A 512 23.43 19.84 0.19
N MET A 513 22.99 18.66 -0.22
CA MET A 513 23.71 17.76 -1.11
C MET A 513 23.19 17.95 -2.54
N ASP A 514 24.02 18.51 -3.42
CA ASP A 514 23.67 18.71 -4.82
C ASP A 514 24.14 17.52 -5.66
N ILE A 515 23.20 16.89 -6.36
CA ILE A 515 23.42 15.75 -7.22
C ILE A 515 23.21 16.22 -8.65
N GLY A 516 24.31 16.39 -9.40
CA GLY A 516 24.25 16.59 -10.84
C GLY A 516 23.91 15.26 -11.53
N LEU A 517 22.83 15.24 -12.30
CA LEU A 517 22.48 14.08 -13.09
C LEU A 517 23.01 14.26 -14.51
N SER A 518 23.73 13.27 -15.03
CA SER A 518 24.30 13.33 -16.38
C SER A 518 23.21 13.55 -17.44
N HIS A 519 23.52 14.29 -18.50
CA HIS A 519 22.58 14.52 -19.60
C HIS A 519 22.32 13.20 -20.35
N THR A 520 21.27 12.50 -19.97
CA THR A 520 20.77 11.32 -20.69
C THR A 520 19.38 11.60 -21.23
N LYS A 521 18.94 10.75 -22.16
CA LYS A 521 17.58 10.78 -22.71
C LYS A 521 16.76 9.58 -22.21
N SER A 522 17.22 8.88 -21.17
CA SER A 522 16.57 7.69 -20.64
C SER A 522 15.20 8.02 -20.07
N LEU A 523 14.20 7.16 -20.31
CA LEU A 523 12.85 7.31 -19.77
C LEU A 523 12.79 6.90 -18.29
N ILE A 524 13.65 5.97 -17.88
CA ILE A 524 13.77 5.50 -16.50
C ILE A 524 15.20 5.74 -16.02
N ARG A 525 15.33 6.48 -14.92
CA ARG A 525 16.59 6.70 -14.24
C ARG A 525 16.52 6.17 -12.82
N ARG A 526 17.44 5.27 -12.45
CA ARG A 526 17.55 4.69 -11.11
C ARG A 526 18.73 5.30 -10.38
N ILE A 527 18.51 5.73 -9.15
CA ILE A 527 19.48 6.46 -8.35
C ILE A 527 19.55 5.79 -6.97
N TRP A 528 20.75 5.36 -6.61
CA TRP A 528 21.06 4.73 -5.33
C TRP A 528 22.00 5.61 -4.51
N MET A 529 21.64 5.83 -3.25
CA MET A 529 22.43 6.63 -2.30
C MET A 529 22.75 5.78 -1.08
N PRO A 530 23.86 5.01 -1.09
CA PRO A 530 24.17 4.04 -0.05
C PRO A 530 24.44 4.66 1.32
N ASP A 531 24.88 5.92 1.39
CA ASP A 531 25.36 6.55 2.63
C ASP A 531 24.29 7.32 3.41
N LEU A 532 23.09 7.49 2.85
CA LEU A 532 22.00 8.19 3.53
C LEU A 532 21.39 7.32 4.63
N ILE A 533 21.12 7.94 5.79
CA ILE A 533 20.54 7.24 6.93
C ILE A 533 19.09 6.88 6.62
N SER A 534 18.79 5.59 6.64
CA SER A 534 17.46 5.05 6.39
C SER A 534 16.72 4.77 7.71
N SER A 535 16.34 5.82 8.44
CA SER A 535 15.65 5.74 9.74
C SER A 535 14.23 6.30 9.74
N SER A 536 13.36 5.74 10.59
CA SER A 536 12.02 6.25 10.86
C SER A 536 12.00 7.57 11.67
N MET A 537 13.16 8.11 12.02
CA MET A 537 13.30 9.38 12.73
C MET A 537 13.76 10.54 11.83
N VAL A 538 14.33 10.23 10.66
CA VAL A 538 14.88 11.24 9.74
C VAL A 538 13.99 11.36 8.51
N ALA A 539 13.83 12.59 8.03
CA ALA A 539 13.18 12.90 6.77
C ALA A 539 14.07 13.87 5.97
N TYR A 540 14.11 13.68 4.66
CA TYR A 540 14.88 14.48 3.73
C TYR A 540 13.97 15.27 2.82
N ARG A 541 14.28 16.54 2.58
CA ARG A 541 13.60 17.37 1.61
C ARG A 541 14.39 17.36 0.31
N ALA A 542 13.70 17.08 -0.80
CA ALA A 542 14.29 17.07 -2.13
C ALA A 542 13.75 18.22 -2.98
N THR A 543 14.66 18.94 -3.63
CA THR A 543 14.38 19.94 -4.66
C THR A 543 14.95 19.48 -5.99
N PHE A 544 14.28 19.83 -7.07
CA PHE A 544 14.58 19.32 -8.41
C PHE A 544 14.82 20.48 -9.35
N ASN A 545 15.87 20.35 -10.15
CA ASN A 545 16.11 21.23 -11.28
C ASN A 545 15.75 20.48 -12.57
N HIS A 546 15.12 21.19 -13.49
CA HIS A 546 14.60 20.62 -14.72
C HIS A 546 15.17 21.30 -15.96
N GLU A 547 15.19 20.56 -17.05
CA GLU A 547 15.64 21.00 -18.37
C GLU A 547 14.71 20.45 -19.45
N GLY A 548 14.53 21.19 -20.55
CA GLY A 548 13.66 20.83 -21.67
C GLY A 548 12.30 21.52 -21.64
N ASP A 549 11.32 20.97 -22.37
CA ASP A 549 9.95 21.49 -22.38
C ASP A 549 9.13 20.84 -21.26
N CYS A 550 8.97 21.59 -20.18
CA CYS A 550 8.23 21.20 -18.98
C CYS A 550 6.84 21.81 -18.89
N THR A 551 6.33 22.41 -19.98
CA THR A 551 5.03 23.10 -19.96
C THR A 551 3.87 22.12 -19.97
N ASN A 552 3.89 21.13 -20.87
CA ASN A 552 2.86 20.10 -21.01
C ASN A 552 3.44 18.74 -21.46
N PRO A 553 4.29 18.08 -20.66
CA PRO A 553 4.82 16.75 -21.00
C PRO A 553 3.70 15.69 -20.95
N LEU A 554 3.80 14.66 -21.80
CA LEU A 554 2.85 13.52 -21.78
C LEU A 554 2.84 12.79 -20.43
N LEU A 555 4.03 12.62 -19.85
CA LEU A 555 4.24 12.18 -18.48
C LEU A 555 5.11 13.22 -17.78
N THR A 556 4.53 13.88 -16.78
CA THR A 556 5.28 14.75 -15.88
C THR A 556 6.35 13.95 -15.15
N PRO A 557 7.61 14.42 -15.04
CA PRO A 557 8.63 13.66 -14.35
C PRO A 557 8.21 13.37 -12.92
N ILE A 558 8.07 12.08 -12.62
CA ILE A 558 7.60 11.59 -11.33
C ILE A 558 8.71 10.83 -10.63
N LEU A 559 8.91 11.17 -9.36
CA LEU A 559 9.84 10.50 -8.48
C LEU A 559 9.10 9.37 -7.76
N VAL A 560 9.62 8.17 -7.91
CA VAL A 560 9.30 7.02 -7.06
C VAL A 560 10.40 6.88 -6.04
N HIS A 561 10.02 7.01 -4.78
CA HIS A 561 10.90 6.88 -3.63
C HIS A 561 10.55 5.58 -2.90
N THR A 562 11.51 4.66 -2.88
CA THR A 562 11.34 3.32 -2.29
C THR A 562 11.88 3.34 -0.86
N SER A 563 10.99 3.51 0.11
CA SER A 563 11.32 3.71 1.53
C SER A 563 11.68 2.41 2.26
N SER A 564 11.22 1.27 1.74
CA SER A 564 11.60 -0.10 2.13
C SER A 564 11.39 -1.08 0.97
N GLY A 565 11.77 -2.35 1.13
CA GLY A 565 11.58 -3.37 0.08
C GLY A 565 10.11 -3.58 -0.36
N ILE A 566 9.14 -3.03 0.39
CA ILE A 566 7.70 -3.23 0.17
C ILE A 566 6.87 -1.93 0.21
N GLU A 567 7.51 -0.76 0.38
CA GLU A 567 6.84 0.54 0.37
C GLU A 567 7.47 1.45 -0.69
N SER A 568 6.62 2.08 -1.49
CA SER A 568 7.00 3.11 -2.46
C SER A 568 6.11 4.33 -2.28
N HIS A 569 6.66 5.50 -2.56
CA HIS A 569 5.97 6.79 -2.53
C HIS A 569 6.16 7.50 -3.86
N PHE A 570 5.09 8.15 -4.34
CA PHE A 570 5.10 8.87 -5.60
C PHE A 570 5.09 10.37 -5.32
N HIS A 571 5.98 11.10 -5.98
CA HIS A 571 6.10 12.54 -5.79
C HIS A 571 6.26 13.26 -7.13
N ARG A 572 5.56 14.39 -7.29
CA ARG A 572 5.81 15.29 -8.41
C ARG A 572 7.17 15.96 -8.22
N THR A 573 7.97 15.99 -9.27
CA THR A 573 9.21 16.76 -9.28
C THR A 573 8.95 18.21 -9.74
N LEU A 574 8.05 18.40 -10.71
CA LEU A 574 7.51 19.69 -11.12
C LEU A 574 6.36 20.08 -10.20
N SER A 575 6.66 20.75 -9.09
CA SER A 575 5.64 21.22 -8.15
C SER A 575 5.94 22.64 -7.72
N SER A 576 5.01 23.56 -8.00
CA SER A 576 5.07 24.93 -7.47
C SER A 576 4.56 25.04 -6.03
N THR A 577 3.99 23.97 -5.48
CA THR A 577 3.24 24.01 -4.21
C THR A 577 3.97 23.35 -3.05
N ARG A 578 4.61 22.20 -3.27
CA ARG A 578 5.34 21.44 -2.24
C ARG A 578 6.51 20.66 -2.83
N ASN A 579 7.66 20.78 -2.17
CA ASN A 579 8.83 19.95 -2.42
C ASN A 579 8.66 18.56 -1.79
N PRO A 580 9.04 17.47 -2.48
CA PRO A 580 8.98 16.11 -1.96
C PRO A 580 9.72 15.92 -0.64
N ILE A 581 9.14 15.10 0.25
CA ILE A 581 9.73 14.70 1.52
C ILE A 581 9.96 13.19 1.49
N LEU A 582 11.24 12.81 1.50
CA LEU A 582 11.70 11.43 1.44
C LEU A 582 11.91 10.92 2.85
N HIS A 583 11.23 9.84 3.20
CA HIS A 583 11.29 9.26 4.53
C HIS A 583 11.35 7.73 4.46
N THR A 584 12.18 7.14 5.30
CA THR A 584 12.36 5.69 5.33
C THR A 584 11.87 5.10 6.64
N HIS A 585 11.77 3.78 6.70
CA HIS A 585 11.47 3.04 7.94
C HIS A 585 12.20 1.69 8.03
N ASN A 586 13.29 1.48 7.26
CA ASN A 586 14.11 0.27 7.38
C ASN A 586 14.77 0.10 8.76
N SER A 587 14.90 1.19 9.53
CA SER A 587 15.24 1.17 10.95
C SER A 587 14.35 2.11 11.74
N GLY A 588 14.28 1.93 13.05
CA GLY A 588 13.53 2.78 13.97
C GLY A 588 14.13 2.76 15.38
N PRO A 589 13.50 3.39 16.37
CA PRO A 589 13.93 3.29 17.76
C PRO A 589 14.10 1.82 18.15
N PHE A 590 15.23 1.48 18.79
CA PHE A 590 15.56 0.11 19.21
C PHE A 590 15.90 -0.90 18.09
N LEU A 591 15.95 -0.47 16.83
CA LEU A 591 16.46 -1.25 15.70
C LEU A 591 17.80 -0.68 15.22
N GLY A 592 18.69 -1.54 14.72
CA GLY A 592 20.01 -1.11 14.24
C GLY A 592 19.91 -0.12 13.07
N THR A 593 20.84 0.83 12.98
CA THR A 593 20.86 1.84 11.91
C THR A 593 21.04 1.17 10.54
N LYS A 594 20.11 1.46 9.62
CA LYS A 594 20.22 1.09 8.21
C LYS A 594 20.56 2.31 7.38
N TYR A 595 21.17 2.05 6.22
CA TYR A 595 21.52 3.08 5.25
C TYR A 595 21.00 2.68 3.88
N GLY A 596 20.89 3.68 3.01
CA GLY A 596 20.45 3.48 1.63
C GLY A 596 19.13 4.15 1.33
N LEU A 597 19.10 4.94 0.26
CA LEU A 597 17.90 5.52 -0.30
C LEU A 597 17.83 5.20 -1.80
N ASN A 598 16.73 4.59 -2.24
CA ASN A 598 16.51 4.24 -3.64
C ASN A 598 15.44 5.15 -4.25
N LEU A 599 15.82 5.83 -5.33
CA LEU A 599 14.98 6.76 -6.07
C LEU A 599 14.92 6.33 -7.52
N THR A 600 13.73 6.34 -8.12
CA THR A 600 13.53 6.11 -9.54
C THR A 600 12.76 7.29 -10.13
N ILE A 601 13.23 7.83 -11.25
CA ILE A 601 12.55 8.91 -11.97
C ILE A 601 12.02 8.36 -13.29
N TYR A 602 10.73 8.55 -13.52
CA TYR A 602 10.06 8.25 -14.79
C TYR A 602 9.75 9.56 -15.51
N THR A 603 9.96 9.63 -16.82
CA THR A 603 9.65 10.80 -17.67
C THR A 603 9.26 10.38 -19.09
N SER A 604 8.49 11.21 -19.81
CA SER A 604 8.27 11.06 -21.26
C SER A 604 9.49 11.46 -22.10
N GLY A 605 10.47 12.17 -21.52
CA GLY A 605 11.71 12.61 -22.17
C GLY A 605 11.74 14.07 -22.63
N ASP A 606 10.58 14.75 -22.72
CA ASP A 606 10.47 16.16 -23.11
C ASP A 606 10.95 17.09 -21.99
N CYS A 607 10.54 16.78 -20.75
CA CYS A 607 11.00 17.42 -19.53
C CYS A 607 11.87 16.46 -18.72
N ARG A 608 13.04 16.91 -18.27
CA ARG A 608 14.04 16.05 -17.61
C ARG A 608 14.45 16.64 -16.29
N VAL A 609 14.79 15.79 -15.33
CA VAL A 609 15.47 16.21 -14.11
C VAL A 609 16.98 16.20 -14.38
N ASN A 610 17.63 17.36 -14.27
CA ASN A 610 19.08 17.50 -14.47
C ASN A 610 19.85 17.58 -13.14
N GLY A 611 19.18 17.88 -12.04
CA GLY A 611 19.79 17.92 -10.73
C GLY A 611 18.79 17.68 -9.61
N ILE A 612 19.27 17.08 -8.53
CA ILE A 612 18.51 16.86 -7.30
C ILE A 612 19.31 17.45 -6.15
N GLN A 613 18.68 18.29 -5.35
CA GLN A 613 19.27 18.80 -4.13
C GLN A 613 18.53 18.20 -2.93
N ILE A 614 19.27 17.59 -2.00
CA ILE A 614 18.71 16.88 -0.83
C ILE A 614 19.32 17.43 0.45
N HIS A 615 18.49 17.70 1.46
CA HIS A 615 18.92 18.06 2.82
C HIS A 615 17.98 17.48 3.87
N VAL A 616 18.44 17.37 5.11
CA VAL A 616 17.58 16.94 6.23
C VAL A 616 16.50 17.99 6.48
N ASP A 617 15.25 17.56 6.52
CA ASP A 617 14.15 18.40 6.98
C ASP A 617 14.05 18.31 8.50
N TRP A 618 14.66 19.27 9.20
CA TRP A 618 14.69 19.28 10.65
C TRP A 618 13.30 19.40 11.27
N ARG A 619 12.39 20.19 10.68
CA ARG A 619 11.03 20.38 11.22
C ARG A 619 10.28 19.05 11.21
N ILE A 620 10.28 18.36 10.07
CA ILE A 620 9.59 17.07 9.95
C ILE A 620 10.30 15.98 10.75
N SER A 621 11.64 15.92 10.72
CA SER A 621 12.42 14.94 11.49
C SER A 621 12.16 15.08 12.99
N THR A 622 12.17 16.31 13.52
CA THR A 622 11.79 16.58 14.92
C THR A 622 10.38 16.12 15.23
N GLY A 623 9.43 16.33 14.32
CA GLY A 623 8.06 15.81 14.46
C GLY A 623 7.99 14.28 14.52
N ARG A 624 8.81 13.58 13.71
CA ARG A 624 8.91 12.11 13.75
C ARG A 624 9.50 11.61 15.07
N ILE A 625 10.59 12.23 15.53
CA ILE A 625 11.21 11.92 16.83
C ILE A 625 10.18 12.09 17.94
N ALA A 626 9.46 13.22 17.94
CA ALA A 626 8.43 13.49 18.93
C ALA A 626 7.33 12.42 18.89
N SER A 627 6.80 12.07 17.71
CA SER A 627 5.76 11.05 17.58
C SER A 627 6.17 9.67 18.12
N ARG A 628 7.44 9.29 17.99
CA ARG A 628 7.98 8.00 18.42
C ARG A 628 8.39 7.97 19.89
N LEU A 629 8.71 9.13 20.47
CA LEU A 629 9.18 9.27 21.85
C LEU A 629 8.18 10.02 22.74
N TRP A 630 6.91 10.14 22.35
CA TRP A 630 5.95 11.00 23.04
C TRP A 630 5.78 10.67 24.53
N ALA A 631 5.78 9.38 24.88
CA ALA A 631 5.80 8.93 26.28
C ALA A 631 7.09 9.35 27.00
N GLY A 632 8.24 9.29 26.33
CA GLY A 632 9.51 9.79 26.84
C GLY A 632 9.55 11.32 26.97
N VAL A 633 8.95 12.05 26.04
CA VAL A 633 8.81 13.52 26.10
C VAL A 633 7.95 13.92 27.31
N PHE A 634 6.83 13.24 27.52
CA PHE A 634 6.00 13.45 28.72
C PHE A 634 6.71 13.04 30.00
N ALA A 635 7.35 11.86 30.03
CA ALA A 635 8.09 11.39 31.19
C ALA A 635 9.24 12.35 31.54
N TRP A 636 9.98 12.84 30.54
CA TRP A 636 11.01 13.85 30.73
C TRP A 636 10.43 15.15 31.26
N ALA A 637 9.31 15.64 30.71
CA ALA A 637 8.66 16.86 31.19
C ALA A 637 8.20 16.71 32.65
N ILE A 638 7.55 15.60 33.00
CA ILE A 638 7.09 15.29 34.36
C ILE A 638 8.28 15.11 35.30
N ALA A 639 9.29 14.34 34.92
CA ALA A 639 10.49 14.10 35.72
C ALA A 639 11.27 15.39 35.95
N THR A 640 11.35 16.28 34.95
CA THR A 640 11.95 17.60 35.11
C THR A 640 11.16 18.42 36.14
N ILE A 641 9.84 18.50 36.01
CA ILE A 641 8.99 19.20 37.01
C ILE A 641 9.13 18.57 38.41
N ALA A 642 9.15 17.25 38.52
CA ALA A 642 9.25 16.52 39.78
C ALA A 642 10.63 16.70 40.46
N ALA A 643 11.72 16.52 39.71
CA ALA A 643 13.07 16.77 40.20
C ALA A 643 13.25 18.22 40.63
N MET A 644 12.64 19.16 39.91
CA MET A 644 12.67 20.58 40.25
C MET A 644 11.84 20.93 41.49
N ASN A 645 10.70 20.27 41.69
CA ASN A 645 9.94 20.39 42.95
C ASN A 645 10.68 19.75 44.14
N ALA A 646 11.51 18.73 43.90
CA ALA A 646 12.33 18.12 44.94
C ALA A 646 13.58 18.95 45.28
N LEU A 647 14.09 19.77 44.34
CA LEU A 647 15.25 20.65 44.51
C LEU A 647 14.90 22.05 45.03
N ALA A 648 13.62 22.42 45.08
CA ALA A 648 13.10 23.71 45.55
C ALA A 648 12.44 23.54 46.92
#